data_AF-A0A4S2IZJ5-F1
#
_entry.id   AF-A0A4S2IZJ5-F1
#
_cell.length_a   1.000
_cell.length_b   1.000
_cell.length_c   1.000
_cell.angle_alpha   90.00
_cell.angle_beta   90.00
_cell.angle_gamma   90.00
#
_symmetry.space_group_name_H-M   'P 1'
#
loop_
_entity.id
_entity.type
_entity.pdbx_description
1 polymer ?
#
loop_
_entity_poly.entity_id
_entity_poly.type
_entity_poly.pdbx_seq_one_letter_code
_entity_poly.pdbx_strand_id
1 'polypeptide(L)'
;MLQNSDFRRDGWGRRLGRTADFVGVTTYGTTEDAERAGARVRGIHRRLMVTDPVSGERYGVGEPGLLCWVHCAEVDSYLQVLRRSGYPLTDAQADRYIAERRVSARLVGLDPQEVPANRAELAAYFEEMRPRLTAGPEAREVDDFLRRPPVQPLLIPARDLLWRRVAALAYAALPPYAHDLYGRPAPAPAPVTHRLRATGTLLRRVPPHLRRQRPPKHIPRALSRPVPSPCPAPHKIPWRPSGPPDHPVLRRTMSVNQGTRAYDAVIVGAGHNGLVAAAYLARAGRSVLVLERLGHTGGAAVSSTPFAGVEARLSRYSYLVSLLPRKIVADLGLDFRLRSRTISSYTPVERAGRPTGLLVGGGEARTRDAFARLTGGAREYAAWQRFYGMTGRVAERVFPTLTEPLPTRDELHRRIDDESAWRALFEEPIGAAVEEYFEDDLVRGVVLTDALIGTFADAHDPSLAQNRCFLYHVIGGGTGAWDVPVGGMGALTDALAAAARAAGAEIVTGHEAVRVTGDESGAEVTYRTADGEGVAAARHVLVNAAPQELAALTGDTPPEPAEGAQLKVNMLLTRLPKLRDPDVDPREAFAGTFHIAEGYGQLATAHAQAAAGRLPAAPPSEIYCHSLTDPTILGPELAGRGYQTLTLFGLHTPARLFDGDNDGVREELLDATLAELDAHLAEPLADCLATDADGRPCIEAKTPLDLERDLRLPGGNIFHRALSWPYSQTDTGRWGVETPHPRVLLCGAGAVRGGGVSGVPGHNAAMAVLEQKA
;
A
#
# COMPACT_ATOMS: atom_id res chain seq x y z
N MET A 1 -31.57 18.42 0.76
CA MET A 1 -30.66 17.57 1.60
C MET A 1 -31.44 16.57 2.45
N LEU A 2 -32.47 16.97 3.20
CA LEU A 2 -33.22 16.08 4.10
C LEU A 2 -34.10 15.04 3.36
N GLN A 3 -34.72 15.43 2.24
CA GLN A 3 -35.58 14.54 1.44
C GLN A 3 -34.83 13.36 0.77
N ASN A 4 -33.51 13.44 0.62
CA ASN A 4 -32.72 12.47 -0.13
C ASN A 4 -31.57 11.84 0.66
N SER A 5 -31.54 11.97 2.00
CA SER A 5 -30.45 11.37 2.79
C SER A 5 -30.84 10.98 4.21
N ASP A 6 -30.27 9.86 4.68
CA ASP A 6 -30.30 9.36 6.07
C ASP A 6 -29.39 10.21 7.00
N PHE A 7 -29.53 11.53 6.93
CA PHE A 7 -28.66 12.53 7.57
C PHE A 7 -28.51 12.35 9.09
N ARG A 8 -29.51 11.76 9.76
CA ARG A 8 -29.47 11.48 11.20
C ARG A 8 -28.64 10.23 11.55
N ARG A 9 -28.49 9.29 10.62
CA ARG A 9 -27.75 8.02 10.78
C ARG A 9 -26.30 8.12 10.29
N ASP A 10 -26.06 8.96 9.29
CA ASP A 10 -24.73 9.19 8.73
C ASP A 10 -23.93 10.15 9.65
N GLY A 11 -23.00 9.59 10.44
CA GLY A 11 -22.27 10.30 11.49
C GLY A 11 -21.67 11.63 11.04
N TRP A 12 -21.86 12.66 11.87
CA TRP A 12 -21.44 14.05 11.67
C TRP A 12 -20.02 14.23 11.08
N GLY A 13 -19.05 13.41 11.51
CA GLY A 13 -17.67 13.45 11.00
C GLY A 13 -17.50 12.98 9.54
N ARG A 14 -18.33 12.04 9.07
CA ARG A 14 -18.22 11.45 7.73
C ARG A 14 -18.71 12.39 6.63
N ARG A 15 -19.63 13.29 6.95
CA ARG A 15 -20.24 14.24 5.99
C ARG A 15 -19.44 15.53 5.89
N LEU A 16 -19.09 16.15 7.02
CA LEU A 16 -18.19 17.31 7.03
C LEU A 16 -16.82 16.95 6.46
N GLY A 17 -16.34 15.73 6.71
CA GLY A 17 -15.15 15.19 6.05
C GLY A 17 -15.26 15.21 4.53
N ARG A 18 -16.35 14.68 3.95
CA ARG A 18 -16.57 14.66 2.49
C ARG A 18 -16.62 16.06 1.85
N THR A 19 -17.28 17.03 2.47
CA THR A 19 -17.31 18.41 1.96
C THR A 19 -15.94 19.10 2.14
N ALA A 20 -15.28 18.92 3.28
CA ALA A 20 -13.94 19.46 3.51
C ALA A 20 -12.90 18.84 2.58
N ASP A 21 -13.02 17.55 2.27
CA ASP A 21 -12.18 16.83 1.32
C ASP A 21 -12.43 17.33 -0.10
N PHE A 22 -13.68 17.57 -0.51
CA PHE A 22 -13.98 18.18 -1.81
C PHE A 22 -13.37 19.58 -1.96
N VAL A 23 -13.55 20.45 -0.95
CA VAL A 23 -12.93 21.79 -0.94
C VAL A 23 -11.40 21.67 -0.92
N GLY A 24 -10.86 20.71 -0.17
CA GLY A 24 -9.42 20.43 -0.11
C GLY A 24 -8.86 19.97 -1.46
N VAL A 25 -9.51 19.04 -2.15
CA VAL A 25 -9.11 18.52 -3.46
C VAL A 25 -9.27 19.58 -4.55
N THR A 26 -10.36 20.35 -4.55
CA THR A 26 -10.55 21.41 -5.57
C THR A 26 -9.59 22.59 -5.41
N THR A 27 -9.10 22.82 -4.19
CA THR A 27 -8.18 23.94 -3.91
C THR A 27 -6.70 23.52 -3.98
N TYR A 28 -6.39 22.28 -3.60
CA TYR A 28 -5.01 21.80 -3.43
C TYR A 28 -4.71 20.50 -4.23
N GLY A 29 -5.71 19.85 -4.84
CA GLY A 29 -5.56 18.62 -5.64
C GLY A 29 -4.94 18.86 -7.02
N THR A 30 -4.65 17.78 -7.77
CA THR A 30 -4.27 17.92 -9.19
C THR A 30 -5.51 18.31 -9.99
N THR A 31 -5.32 18.82 -11.21
CA THR A 31 -6.42 19.02 -12.15
C THR A 31 -7.24 17.73 -12.30
N GLU A 32 -6.57 16.58 -12.48
CA GLU A 32 -7.24 15.28 -12.62
C GLU A 32 -8.05 14.88 -11.37
N ASP A 33 -7.51 15.08 -10.16
CA ASP A 33 -8.23 14.79 -8.92
C ASP A 33 -9.44 15.70 -8.73
N ALA A 34 -9.30 16.99 -9.08
CA ALA A 34 -10.38 17.96 -9.03
C ALA A 34 -11.48 17.62 -10.05
N GLU A 35 -11.12 17.18 -11.25
CA GLU A 35 -12.06 16.69 -12.27
C GLU A 35 -12.80 15.44 -11.83
N ARG A 36 -12.09 14.46 -11.27
CA ARG A 36 -12.66 13.22 -10.75
C ARG A 36 -13.62 13.50 -9.58
N ALA A 37 -13.23 14.38 -8.67
CA ALA A 37 -14.09 14.82 -7.58
C ALA A 37 -15.34 15.56 -8.10
N GLY A 38 -15.18 16.44 -9.08
CA GLY A 38 -16.28 17.13 -9.75
C GLY A 38 -17.23 16.16 -10.47
N ALA A 39 -16.70 15.20 -11.23
CA ALA A 39 -17.48 14.18 -11.93
C ALA A 39 -18.31 13.33 -10.96
N ARG A 40 -17.74 12.97 -9.81
CA ARG A 40 -18.46 12.26 -8.73
C ARG A 40 -19.61 13.10 -8.18
N VAL A 41 -19.38 14.38 -7.88
CA VAL A 41 -20.42 15.29 -7.39
C VAL A 41 -21.54 15.46 -8.42
N ARG A 42 -21.19 15.68 -9.70
CA ARG A 42 -22.18 15.75 -10.80
C ARG A 42 -22.97 14.45 -10.94
N GLY A 43 -22.30 13.30 -10.81
CA GLY A 43 -22.94 11.99 -10.83
C GLY A 43 -23.91 11.75 -9.66
N ILE A 44 -23.64 12.34 -8.49
CA ILE A 44 -24.59 12.33 -7.38
C ILE A 44 -25.75 13.28 -7.67
N HIS A 45 -25.48 14.53 -8.06
CA HIS A 45 -26.52 15.54 -8.33
C HIS A 45 -27.51 15.10 -9.40
N ARG A 46 -27.07 14.39 -10.45
CA ARG A 46 -27.96 13.82 -11.49
C ARG A 46 -28.98 12.81 -10.96
N ARG A 47 -28.70 12.16 -9.82
CA ARG A 47 -29.56 11.10 -9.25
C ARG A 47 -30.50 11.62 -8.16
N LEU A 48 -30.38 12.89 -7.77
CA LEU A 48 -31.15 13.46 -6.66
C LEU A 48 -32.18 14.47 -7.17
N MET A 49 -33.43 14.25 -6.78
CA MET A 49 -34.57 15.13 -7.08
C MET A 49 -35.13 15.69 -5.78
N VAL A 50 -35.51 16.97 -5.76
CA VAL A 50 -36.15 17.61 -4.60
C VAL A 50 -37.57 18.01 -5.01
N THR A 51 -38.50 17.90 -4.07
CA THR A 51 -39.86 18.40 -4.23
C THR A 51 -40.03 19.64 -3.37
N ASP A 52 -40.45 20.76 -3.96
CA ASP A 52 -40.81 21.96 -3.23
C ASP A 52 -42.06 21.67 -2.38
N PRO A 53 -42.02 21.85 -1.04
CA PRO A 53 -43.15 21.56 -0.18
C PRO A 53 -44.31 22.56 -0.30
N VAL A 54 -44.10 23.72 -0.94
CA VAL A 54 -45.10 24.78 -1.13
C VAL A 54 -45.69 24.75 -2.53
N SER A 55 -44.86 24.64 -3.58
CA SER A 55 -45.33 24.61 -4.98
C SER A 55 -45.64 23.20 -5.50
N GLY A 56 -45.11 22.15 -4.85
CA GLY A 56 -45.21 20.76 -5.32
C GLY A 56 -44.33 20.43 -6.52
N GLU A 57 -43.54 21.39 -7.02
CA GLU A 57 -42.67 21.23 -8.18
C GLU A 57 -41.49 20.31 -7.86
N ARG A 58 -41.14 19.43 -8.80
CA ARG A 58 -40.01 18.51 -8.69
C ARG A 58 -38.87 18.99 -9.57
N TYR A 59 -37.75 19.33 -8.94
CA TYR A 59 -36.59 19.89 -9.60
C TYR A 59 -35.31 19.13 -9.23
N GLY A 60 -34.30 19.20 -10.10
CA GLY A 60 -33.03 18.48 -9.91
C GLY A 60 -32.10 19.19 -8.94
N VAL A 61 -31.35 18.46 -8.12
CA VAL A 61 -30.31 19.07 -7.25
C VAL A 61 -29.17 19.69 -8.09
N GLY A 62 -29.03 19.26 -9.36
CA GLY A 62 -28.05 19.78 -10.30
C GLY A 62 -28.46 21.06 -11.04
N GLU A 63 -29.56 21.72 -10.66
CA GLU A 63 -29.99 22.94 -11.36
C GLU A 63 -29.00 24.09 -11.20
N PRO A 64 -28.66 24.81 -12.29
CA PRO A 64 -27.63 25.86 -12.25
C PRO A 64 -27.87 26.93 -11.19
N GLY A 65 -29.13 27.37 -10.99
CA GLY A 65 -29.45 28.39 -9.99
C GLY A 65 -29.12 27.96 -8.56
N LEU A 66 -29.40 26.70 -8.20
CA LEU A 66 -29.11 26.15 -6.87
C LEU A 66 -27.62 25.93 -6.65
N LEU A 67 -26.92 25.44 -7.67
CA LEU A 67 -25.48 25.24 -7.62
C LEU A 67 -24.74 26.57 -7.51
N CYS A 68 -25.20 27.61 -8.22
CA CYS A 68 -24.64 28.96 -8.17
C CYS A 68 -24.80 29.56 -6.77
N TRP A 69 -25.96 29.39 -6.13
CA TRP A 69 -26.19 29.83 -4.76
C TRP A 69 -25.21 29.20 -3.77
N VAL A 70 -25.06 27.88 -3.83
CA VAL A 70 -24.15 27.14 -2.92
C VAL A 70 -22.70 27.57 -3.13
N HIS A 71 -22.27 27.72 -4.38
CA HIS A 71 -20.92 28.18 -4.71
C HIS A 71 -20.64 29.60 -4.18
N CYS A 72 -21.55 30.54 -4.44
CA CYS A 72 -21.39 31.93 -4.00
C CYS A 72 -21.39 32.05 -2.48
N ALA A 73 -22.29 31.33 -1.79
CA ALA A 73 -22.35 31.31 -0.33
C ALA A 73 -21.08 30.72 0.31
N GLU A 74 -20.50 29.67 -0.29
CA GLU A 74 -19.24 29.07 0.16
C GLU A 74 -18.07 30.07 0.03
N VAL A 75 -17.91 30.67 -1.15
CA VAL A 75 -16.82 31.60 -1.47
C VAL A 75 -16.88 32.85 -0.58
N ASP A 76 -18.07 33.45 -0.41
CA ASP A 76 -18.24 34.63 0.46
C ASP A 76 -17.95 34.29 1.92
N SER A 77 -18.45 33.16 2.42
CA SER A 77 -18.26 32.75 3.81
C SER A 77 -16.77 32.62 4.18
N TYR A 78 -15.96 32.03 3.30
CA TYR A 78 -14.52 31.90 3.52
C TYR A 78 -13.81 33.25 3.51
N LEU A 79 -14.16 34.10 2.54
CA LEU A 79 -13.58 35.44 2.41
C LEU A 79 -13.90 36.32 3.63
N GLN A 80 -15.16 36.35 4.06
CA GLN A 80 -15.63 37.13 5.21
C GLN A 80 -14.95 36.69 6.51
N VAL A 81 -14.91 35.38 6.78
CA VAL A 81 -14.27 34.85 7.99
C VAL A 81 -12.77 35.17 7.97
N LEU A 82 -12.09 35.01 6.84
CA LEU A 82 -10.66 35.31 6.73
C LEU A 82 -10.36 36.79 7.00
N ARG A 83 -11.09 37.71 6.35
CA ARG A 83 -10.93 39.17 6.55
C ARG A 83 -11.22 39.57 7.99
N ARG A 84 -12.33 39.11 8.57
CA ARG A 84 -12.72 39.42 9.95
C ARG A 84 -11.82 38.77 10.99
N SER A 85 -11.11 37.69 10.65
CA SER A 85 -10.11 37.09 11.53
C SER A 85 -8.85 37.95 11.71
N GLY A 86 -8.71 39.07 10.97
CA GLY A 86 -7.54 39.94 11.03
C GLY A 86 -6.38 39.48 10.16
N TYR A 87 -6.65 38.69 9.11
CA TYR A 87 -5.67 38.40 8.08
C TYR A 87 -5.58 39.61 7.12
N PRO A 88 -4.38 40.14 6.80
CA PRO A 88 -4.23 41.32 5.96
C PRO A 88 -4.47 40.96 4.49
N LEU A 89 -5.73 41.07 4.06
CA LEU A 89 -6.15 40.85 2.68
C LEU A 89 -6.60 42.19 2.07
N THR A 90 -5.97 42.60 0.98
CA THR A 90 -6.41 43.78 0.23
C THR A 90 -7.66 43.49 -0.57
N ASP A 91 -8.37 44.54 -0.95
CA ASP A 91 -9.55 44.48 -1.80
C ASP A 91 -9.25 43.82 -3.16
N ALA A 92 -8.12 44.16 -3.78
CA ALA A 92 -7.67 43.53 -5.03
C ALA A 92 -7.36 42.03 -4.87
N GLN A 93 -6.80 41.61 -3.72
CA GLN A 93 -6.57 40.19 -3.44
C GLN A 93 -7.89 39.43 -3.19
N ALA A 94 -8.87 40.08 -2.60
CA ALA A 94 -10.21 39.53 -2.42
C ALA A 94 -10.92 39.33 -3.78
N ASP A 95 -10.81 40.30 -4.69
CA ASP A 95 -11.34 40.18 -6.05
C ASP A 95 -10.62 39.07 -6.84
N ARG A 96 -9.29 38.96 -6.70
CA ARG A 96 -8.53 37.85 -7.31
C ARG A 96 -8.96 36.48 -6.79
N TYR A 97 -9.20 36.35 -5.49
CA TYR A 97 -9.68 35.11 -4.90
C TYR A 97 -11.03 34.68 -5.50
N ILE A 98 -11.97 35.61 -5.65
CA ILE A 98 -13.28 35.32 -6.26
C ILE A 98 -13.10 34.87 -7.71
N ALA A 99 -12.28 35.59 -8.49
CA ALA A 99 -11.99 35.23 -9.88
C ALA A 99 -11.35 33.84 -10.01
N GLU A 100 -10.43 33.47 -9.12
CA GLU A 100 -9.81 32.13 -9.08
C GLU A 100 -10.85 31.04 -8.75
N ARG A 101 -11.77 31.30 -7.81
CA ARG A 101 -12.83 30.33 -7.44
C ARG A 101 -13.86 30.13 -8.55
N ARG A 102 -14.07 31.14 -9.41
CA ARG A 102 -14.92 31.04 -10.61
C ARG A 102 -14.51 29.89 -11.53
N VAL A 103 -13.22 29.63 -11.66
CA VAL A 103 -12.70 28.50 -12.47
C VAL A 103 -13.15 27.16 -11.89
N SER A 104 -13.23 27.04 -10.56
CA SER A 104 -13.68 25.80 -9.91
C SER A 104 -15.18 25.54 -10.05
N ALA A 105 -16.00 26.55 -10.40
CA ALA A 105 -17.44 26.40 -10.58
C ALA A 105 -17.79 25.37 -11.69
N ARG A 106 -16.95 25.27 -12.73
CA ARG A 106 -17.10 24.25 -13.79
C ARG A 106 -17.10 22.82 -13.27
N LEU A 107 -16.40 22.56 -12.16
CA LEU A 107 -16.29 21.22 -11.58
C LEU A 107 -17.62 20.74 -11.02
N VAL A 108 -18.51 21.64 -10.59
CA VAL A 108 -19.86 21.30 -10.12
C VAL A 108 -20.91 21.38 -11.23
N GLY A 109 -20.53 21.76 -12.46
CA GLY A 109 -21.42 21.82 -13.63
C GLY A 109 -21.99 23.20 -13.95
N LEU A 110 -21.42 24.27 -13.39
CA LEU A 110 -21.78 25.66 -13.72
C LEU A 110 -20.92 26.19 -14.88
N ASP A 111 -21.45 27.10 -15.69
CA ASP A 111 -20.63 27.91 -16.57
C ASP A 111 -19.89 28.98 -15.74
N PRO A 112 -18.55 29.01 -15.73
CA PRO A 112 -17.79 30.07 -15.05
C PRO A 112 -18.16 31.49 -15.48
N GLN A 113 -18.68 31.72 -16.69
CA GLN A 113 -19.07 33.05 -17.15
C GLN A 113 -20.34 33.57 -16.47
N GLU A 114 -21.19 32.67 -15.98
CA GLU A 114 -22.46 32.99 -15.30
C GLU A 114 -22.30 33.17 -13.78
N VAL A 115 -21.06 33.01 -13.26
CA VAL A 115 -20.75 33.13 -11.84
C VAL A 115 -20.05 34.47 -11.57
N PRO A 116 -20.36 35.18 -10.47
CA PRO A 116 -19.73 36.45 -10.12
C PRO A 116 -18.20 36.42 -10.13
N ALA A 117 -17.57 37.41 -10.76
CA ALA A 117 -16.12 37.48 -10.96
C ALA A 117 -15.38 38.30 -9.87
N ASN A 118 -16.09 39.14 -9.13
CA ASN A 118 -15.53 40.05 -8.12
C ASN A 118 -16.53 40.33 -7.00
N ARG A 119 -16.10 41.10 -5.98
CA ARG A 119 -16.94 41.41 -4.81
C ARG A 119 -18.19 42.21 -5.15
N ALA A 120 -18.14 43.10 -6.15
CA ALA A 120 -19.27 43.94 -6.51
C ALA A 120 -20.39 43.09 -7.15
N GLU A 121 -20.02 42.22 -8.08
CA GLU A 121 -20.95 41.25 -8.69
C GLU A 121 -21.48 40.25 -7.66
N LEU A 122 -20.64 39.78 -6.75
CA LEU A 122 -21.07 38.84 -5.69
C LEU A 122 -22.06 39.50 -4.73
N ALA A 123 -21.86 40.78 -4.38
CA ALA A 123 -22.80 41.55 -3.58
C ALA A 123 -24.13 41.77 -4.32
N ALA A 124 -24.08 42.11 -5.62
CA ALA A 124 -25.27 42.26 -6.45
C ALA A 124 -26.08 40.96 -6.53
N TYR A 125 -25.40 39.82 -6.70
CA TYR A 125 -26.03 38.49 -6.69
C TYR A 125 -26.76 38.21 -5.36
N PHE A 126 -26.15 38.54 -4.21
CA PHE A 126 -26.82 38.36 -2.91
C PHE A 126 -28.03 39.28 -2.72
N GLU A 127 -28.00 40.52 -3.22
CA GLU A 127 -29.16 41.40 -3.19
C GLU A 127 -30.31 40.86 -4.06
N GLU A 128 -30.00 40.30 -5.23
CA GLU A 128 -30.99 39.65 -6.10
C GLU A 128 -31.61 38.40 -5.43
N MET A 129 -30.77 37.59 -4.78
CA MET A 129 -31.22 36.32 -4.19
C MET A 129 -31.96 36.49 -2.86
N ARG A 130 -31.65 37.54 -2.08
CA ARG A 130 -32.25 37.78 -0.74
C ARG A 130 -33.78 37.64 -0.69
N PRO A 131 -34.57 38.26 -1.59
CA PRO A 131 -36.04 38.13 -1.55
C PRO A 131 -36.55 36.71 -1.88
N ARG A 132 -35.71 35.85 -2.47
CA ARG A 132 -36.05 34.46 -2.82
C ARG A 132 -35.75 33.46 -1.69
N LEU A 133 -35.12 33.88 -0.60
CA LEU A 133 -34.71 33.00 0.50
C LEU A 133 -35.82 32.86 1.55
N THR A 134 -36.08 31.63 1.99
CA THR A 134 -37.02 31.34 3.09
C THR A 134 -36.46 30.24 3.99
N ALA A 135 -36.59 30.40 5.31
CA ALA A 135 -36.20 29.38 6.28
C ALA A 135 -37.37 28.43 6.58
N GLY A 136 -37.42 27.32 5.85
CA GLY A 136 -38.38 26.23 6.09
C GLY A 136 -38.05 25.36 7.32
N PRO A 137 -38.96 24.45 7.72
CA PRO A 137 -38.73 23.46 8.79
C PRO A 137 -37.42 22.68 8.62
N GLU A 138 -37.08 22.33 7.38
CA GLU A 138 -35.87 21.63 6.97
C GLU A 138 -34.60 22.42 7.31
N ALA A 139 -34.62 23.74 7.10
CA ALA A 139 -33.49 24.61 7.41
C ALA A 139 -33.24 24.69 8.93
N ARG A 140 -34.31 24.65 9.73
CA ARG A 140 -34.22 24.65 11.20
C ARG A 140 -33.65 23.32 11.72
N GLU A 141 -34.04 22.20 11.13
CA GLU A 141 -33.48 20.90 11.49
C GLU A 141 -31.97 20.81 11.19
N VAL A 142 -31.52 21.37 10.08
CA VAL A 142 -30.08 21.45 9.75
C VAL A 142 -29.33 22.35 10.73
N ASP A 143 -29.89 23.50 11.10
CA ASP A 143 -29.29 24.40 12.11
C ASP A 143 -29.15 23.71 13.49
N ASP A 144 -30.18 22.98 13.93
CA ASP A 144 -30.14 22.23 15.19
C ASP A 144 -29.08 21.13 15.18
N PHE A 145 -28.98 20.38 14.08
CA PHE A 145 -27.93 19.38 13.92
C PHE A 145 -26.52 19.97 13.92
N LEU A 146 -26.31 21.10 13.25
CA LEU A 146 -24.99 21.77 13.23
C LEU A 146 -24.59 22.28 14.62
N ARG A 147 -25.55 22.72 15.43
CA ARG A 147 -25.34 23.16 16.81
C ARG A 147 -25.09 22.01 17.77
N ARG A 148 -25.77 20.88 17.58
CA ARG A 148 -25.75 19.72 18.48
C ARG A 148 -25.58 18.42 17.69
N PRO A 149 -24.39 18.19 17.11
CA PRO A 149 -24.18 16.97 16.34
C PRO A 149 -24.27 15.74 17.24
N PRO A 150 -24.80 14.61 16.73
CA PRO A 150 -24.83 13.35 17.45
C PRO A 150 -23.39 12.85 17.67
N VAL A 151 -23.03 12.63 18.93
CA VAL A 151 -21.72 12.09 19.36
C VAL A 151 -21.96 10.95 20.34
N GLN A 152 -20.99 10.04 20.49
CA GLN A 152 -21.06 8.99 21.50
C GLN A 152 -21.25 9.62 22.91
N PRO A 153 -21.99 8.97 23.83
CA PRO A 153 -22.33 9.54 25.13
C PRO A 153 -21.13 10.08 25.92
N LEU A 154 -19.99 9.41 25.84
CA LEU A 154 -18.75 9.80 26.51
C LEU A 154 -18.16 11.14 26.00
N LEU A 155 -18.47 11.53 24.76
CA LEU A 155 -17.96 12.74 24.11
C LEU A 155 -18.89 13.95 24.26
N ILE A 156 -20.06 13.77 24.89
CA ILE A 156 -21.04 14.84 25.13
C ILE A 156 -20.41 16.03 25.89
N PRO A 157 -19.65 15.85 26.99
CA PRO A 157 -19.04 16.97 27.71
C PRO A 157 -18.03 17.74 26.85
N ALA A 158 -17.23 17.02 26.06
CA ALA A 158 -16.24 17.63 25.16
C ALA A 158 -16.89 18.40 24.00
N ARG A 159 -17.97 17.85 23.42
CA ARG A 159 -18.80 18.55 22.42
C ARG A 159 -19.38 19.83 23.01
N ASP A 160 -19.97 19.76 24.19
CA ASP A 160 -20.65 20.91 24.80
C ASP A 160 -19.67 22.00 25.22
N LEU A 161 -18.44 21.64 25.57
CA LEU A 161 -17.38 22.59 25.92
C LEU A 161 -16.71 23.25 24.70
N LEU A 162 -16.38 22.46 23.66
CA LEU A 162 -15.57 22.92 22.53
C LEU A 162 -16.40 23.23 21.29
N TRP A 163 -17.26 22.29 20.86
CA TRP A 163 -18.02 22.41 19.61
C TRP A 163 -19.09 23.51 19.68
N ARG A 164 -19.81 23.60 20.80
CA ARG A 164 -20.86 24.61 21.00
C ARG A 164 -20.31 26.04 20.82
N ARG A 165 -19.08 26.30 21.25
CA ARG A 165 -18.42 27.61 21.11
C ARG A 165 -18.07 27.91 19.65
N VAL A 166 -17.59 26.90 18.90
CA VAL A 166 -17.28 27.02 17.47
C VAL A 166 -18.56 27.25 16.66
N ALA A 167 -19.59 26.43 16.87
CA ALA A 167 -20.87 26.56 16.19
C ALA A 167 -21.55 27.91 16.48
N ALA A 168 -21.51 28.38 17.73
CA ALA A 168 -22.06 29.69 18.09
C ALA A 168 -21.30 30.85 17.42
N LEU A 169 -19.97 30.77 17.32
CA LEU A 169 -19.18 31.79 16.64
C LEU A 169 -19.41 31.77 15.11
N ALA A 170 -19.51 30.59 14.51
CA ALA A 170 -19.82 30.44 13.09
C ALA A 170 -21.20 31.02 12.75
N TYR A 171 -22.22 30.71 13.57
CA TYR A 171 -23.55 31.27 13.39
C TYR A 171 -23.57 32.79 13.60
N ALA A 172 -22.87 33.30 14.62
CA ALA A 172 -22.77 34.74 14.87
C ALA A 172 -22.02 35.50 13.75
N ALA A 173 -21.26 34.80 12.92
CA ALA A 173 -20.53 35.40 11.80
C ALA A 173 -21.40 35.61 10.55
N LEU A 174 -22.61 35.05 10.51
CA LEU A 174 -23.54 35.20 9.39
C LEU A 174 -23.96 36.67 9.19
N PRO A 175 -24.37 37.04 7.95
CA PRO A 175 -24.86 38.38 7.68
C PRO A 175 -26.21 38.64 8.37
N PRO A 176 -26.56 39.92 8.67
CA PRO A 176 -27.78 40.28 9.39
C PRO A 176 -29.06 39.68 8.80
N TYR A 177 -29.22 39.72 7.48
CA TYR A 177 -30.42 39.18 6.82
C TYR A 177 -30.61 37.66 7.07
N ALA A 178 -29.53 36.90 7.27
CA ALA A 178 -29.62 35.48 7.57
C ALA A 178 -30.14 35.25 8.99
N HIS A 179 -29.77 36.09 9.95
CA HIS A 179 -30.32 36.05 11.30
C HIS A 179 -31.83 36.32 11.30
N ASP A 180 -32.26 37.31 10.51
CA ASP A 180 -33.67 37.65 10.33
C ASP A 180 -34.46 36.48 9.71
N LEU A 181 -33.90 35.79 8.70
CA LEU A 181 -34.51 34.59 8.10
C LEU A 181 -34.75 33.47 9.13
N TYR A 182 -33.82 33.28 10.07
CA TYR A 182 -33.97 32.29 11.15
C TYR A 182 -34.77 32.81 12.36
N GLY A 183 -35.26 34.05 12.32
CA GLY A 183 -36.05 34.67 13.40
C GLY A 183 -35.24 34.94 14.68
N ARG A 184 -33.93 35.21 14.57
CA ARG A 184 -33.04 35.46 15.72
C ARG A 184 -32.40 36.85 15.59
N PRO A 185 -32.19 37.60 16.69
CA PRO A 185 -31.56 38.90 16.60
C PRO A 185 -30.10 38.78 16.14
N ALA A 186 -29.70 39.59 15.16
CA ALA A 186 -28.32 39.66 14.71
C ALA A 186 -27.40 40.21 15.82
N PRO A 187 -26.30 39.52 16.17
CA PRO A 187 -25.35 40.03 17.14
C PRO A 187 -24.61 41.26 16.60
N ALA A 188 -24.21 42.18 17.50
CA ALA A 188 -23.42 43.34 17.10
C ALA A 188 -22.13 42.92 16.35
N PRO A 189 -21.80 43.52 15.19
CA PRO A 189 -20.66 43.09 14.37
C PRO A 189 -19.30 43.17 15.05
N ALA A 190 -19.10 44.16 15.93
CA ALA A 190 -17.82 44.42 16.59
C ALA A 190 -17.41 43.29 17.58
N PRO A 191 -18.26 42.87 18.54
CA PRO A 191 -17.97 41.71 19.40
C PRO A 191 -17.66 40.42 18.64
N VAL A 192 -18.39 40.13 17.56
CA VAL A 192 -18.16 38.93 16.75
C VAL A 192 -16.81 39.02 16.05
N THR A 193 -16.47 40.17 15.48
CA THR A 193 -15.18 40.39 14.81
C THR A 193 -14.02 40.29 15.81
N HIS A 194 -14.18 40.80 17.04
CA HIS A 194 -13.18 40.62 18.09
C HIS A 194 -12.94 39.13 18.41
N ARG A 195 -14.02 38.35 18.56
CA ARG A 195 -13.92 36.89 18.79
C ARG A 195 -13.26 36.17 17.61
N LEU A 196 -13.61 36.50 16.37
CA LEU A 196 -12.96 35.94 15.17
C LEU A 196 -11.47 36.28 15.11
N ARG A 197 -11.08 37.51 15.46
CA ARG A 197 -9.67 37.92 15.55
C ARG A 197 -8.93 37.15 16.64
N ALA A 198 -9.53 36.99 17.82
CA ALA A 198 -8.94 36.23 18.92
C ALA A 198 -8.75 34.75 18.54
N THR A 199 -9.77 34.09 18.00
CA THR A 199 -9.71 32.70 17.53
C THR A 199 -8.69 32.53 16.40
N GLY A 200 -8.72 33.40 15.39
CA GLY A 200 -7.76 33.36 14.29
C GLY A 200 -6.31 33.56 14.78
N THR A 201 -6.09 34.45 15.75
CA THR A 201 -4.77 34.69 16.34
C THR A 201 -4.27 33.49 17.12
N LEU A 202 -5.13 32.85 17.92
CA LEU A 202 -4.82 31.61 18.63
C LEU A 202 -4.44 30.49 17.66
N LEU A 203 -5.27 30.25 16.63
CA LEU A 203 -5.00 29.22 15.61
C LEU A 203 -3.70 29.48 14.84
N ARG A 204 -3.37 30.75 14.54
CA ARG A 204 -2.12 31.12 13.88
C ARG A 204 -0.89 31.03 14.78
N ARG A 205 -1.07 30.97 16.10
CA ARG A 205 -0.01 30.75 17.11
C ARG A 205 0.28 29.27 17.39
N VAL A 206 -0.61 28.35 16.98
CA VAL A 206 -0.32 26.91 17.06
C VAL A 206 1.00 26.62 16.31
N PRO A 207 1.98 25.95 16.91
CA PRO A 207 3.27 25.72 16.26
C PRO A 207 3.13 25.03 14.89
N PRO A 208 3.99 25.35 13.90
CA PRO A 208 3.90 24.75 12.56
C PRO A 208 3.95 23.22 12.55
N HIS A 209 4.70 22.59 13.45
CA HIS A 209 4.77 21.13 13.57
C HIS A 209 3.43 20.53 14.02
N LEU A 210 2.74 21.12 15.01
CA LEU A 210 1.40 20.71 15.44
C LEU A 210 0.33 20.97 14.37
N ARG A 211 0.43 22.07 13.61
CA ARG A 211 -0.45 22.34 12.45
C ARG A 211 -0.26 21.34 11.31
N ARG A 212 0.97 20.81 11.13
CA ARG A 212 1.31 19.83 10.08
C ARG A 212 0.99 18.38 10.46
N GLN A 213 0.79 18.08 11.73
CA GLN A 213 0.47 16.72 12.19
C GLN A 213 -0.95 16.26 11.84
N ARG A 214 -1.91 17.17 11.57
CA ARG A 214 -3.30 16.81 11.17
C ARG A 214 -4.04 17.84 10.27
N PRO A 215 -3.61 18.15 9.04
CA PRO A 215 -4.52 18.66 8.01
C PRO A 215 -5.11 17.52 7.16
N PRO A 216 -6.23 17.74 6.42
CA PRO A 216 -6.64 16.85 5.34
C PRO A 216 -5.46 16.62 4.40
N LYS A 217 -5.24 15.36 3.97
CA LYS A 217 -4.04 14.89 3.25
C LYS A 217 -3.71 15.70 1.97
N HIS A 218 -4.63 16.52 1.48
CA HIS A 218 -4.51 17.34 0.27
C HIS A 218 -3.56 18.53 0.41
N ILE A 219 -3.48 19.18 1.59
CA ILE A 219 -2.64 20.38 1.77
C ILE A 219 -1.13 20.02 1.78
N PRO A 220 -0.68 18.99 2.51
CA PRO A 220 0.72 18.56 2.44
C PRO A 220 1.11 18.04 1.05
N ARG A 221 0.20 17.34 0.36
CA ARG A 221 0.43 16.82 -1.01
C ARG A 221 0.59 17.94 -2.04
N ALA A 222 -0.12 19.04 -1.90
CA ALA A 222 0.03 20.21 -2.76
C ALA A 222 1.34 20.95 -2.49
N LEU A 223 1.72 21.06 -1.21
CA LEU A 223 3.00 21.65 -0.77
C LEU A 223 4.22 20.87 -1.28
N SER A 224 4.07 19.59 -1.58
CA SER A 224 5.13 18.70 -2.08
C SER A 224 5.15 18.54 -3.61
N ARG A 225 4.32 19.27 -4.37
CA ARG A 225 4.37 19.24 -5.85
C ARG A 225 5.40 20.25 -6.38
N PRO A 226 6.28 19.86 -7.31
CA PRO A 226 7.10 20.81 -8.02
C PRO A 226 6.19 21.59 -9.00
N VAL A 227 6.01 22.89 -8.77
CA VAL A 227 5.33 23.80 -9.69
C VAL A 227 6.15 25.09 -9.76
N PRO A 228 6.41 25.67 -10.95
CA PRO A 228 7.37 26.76 -11.11
C PRO A 228 7.05 28.07 -10.36
N SER A 229 5.84 28.29 -9.84
CA SER A 229 5.48 29.18 -8.72
C SER A 229 3.96 29.30 -8.57
N PRO A 230 3.40 29.58 -7.36
CA PRO A 230 4.07 29.90 -6.11
C PRO A 230 3.95 28.82 -5.01
N CYS A 231 5.06 28.58 -4.32
CA CYS A 231 5.09 27.97 -2.99
C CYS A 231 4.16 28.74 -2.04
N PRO A 232 3.35 28.07 -1.22
CA PRO A 232 2.72 28.70 -0.07
C PRO A 232 3.82 29.30 0.81
N ALA A 233 3.83 30.63 0.93
CA ALA A 233 4.89 31.34 1.63
C ALA A 233 5.04 30.78 3.06
N PRO A 234 6.24 30.31 3.46
CA PRO A 234 6.45 29.77 4.80
C PRO A 234 6.28 30.84 5.91
N HIS A 235 6.22 32.11 5.53
CA HIS A 235 5.97 33.23 6.43
C HIS A 235 4.64 33.92 6.09
N LYS A 236 3.94 34.38 7.14
CA LYS A 236 2.84 35.35 6.99
C LYS A 236 3.33 36.46 6.07
N ILE A 237 2.53 36.86 5.08
CA ILE A 237 2.79 38.05 4.26
C ILE A 237 3.26 39.17 5.22
N PRO A 238 4.46 39.74 5.03
CA PRO A 238 5.04 40.64 6.01
C PRO A 238 4.10 41.81 6.25
N TRP A 239 3.69 41.99 7.51
CA TRP A 239 2.98 43.18 7.95
C TRP A 239 3.94 44.36 7.83
N ARG A 240 3.75 45.22 6.82
CA ARG A 240 4.38 46.54 6.77
C ARG A 240 3.34 47.57 7.23
N PRO A 241 3.58 48.31 8.32
CA PRO A 241 2.87 49.56 8.55
C PRO A 241 3.31 50.55 7.45
N SER A 242 2.33 51.22 6.86
CA SER A 242 2.46 52.16 5.74
C SER A 242 3.49 53.27 5.97
N GLY A 243 4.41 53.43 5.01
CA GLY A 243 5.27 54.61 4.82
C GLY A 243 5.52 54.83 3.30
N PRO A 244 5.74 56.07 2.83
CA PRO A 244 5.58 56.44 1.42
C PRO A 244 6.74 55.97 0.53
N PRO A 245 6.56 55.93 -0.81
CA PRO A 245 7.46 55.25 -1.75
C PRO A 245 8.59 56.19 -2.21
N ASP A 246 9.78 55.64 -2.50
CA ASP A 246 10.61 56.11 -3.62
C ASP A 246 11.86 55.22 -3.92
N HIS A 247 12.01 54.89 -5.21
CA HIS A 247 13.23 54.62 -6.00
C HIS A 247 14.08 53.32 -5.80
N PRO A 248 14.91 52.89 -6.79
CA PRO A 248 14.50 52.04 -7.92
C PRO A 248 15.26 50.69 -7.98
N VAL A 249 14.75 49.80 -8.83
CA VAL A 249 15.16 48.40 -9.00
C VAL A 249 16.50 48.27 -9.74
N LEU A 250 17.51 47.69 -9.09
CA LEU A 250 18.65 47.06 -9.76
C LEU A 250 18.30 45.60 -10.07
N ARG A 251 18.08 45.32 -11.36
CA ARG A 251 18.02 43.95 -11.90
C ARG A 251 19.38 43.28 -11.69
N ARG A 252 19.43 42.30 -10.79
CA ARG A 252 20.49 41.29 -10.75
C ARG A 252 19.92 40.01 -11.34
N THR A 253 20.35 39.70 -12.55
CA THR A 253 20.14 38.41 -13.22
C THR A 253 20.71 37.32 -12.31
N MET A 254 19.85 36.59 -11.59
CA MET A 254 20.27 35.36 -10.94
C MET A 254 20.20 34.24 -11.97
N SER A 255 21.38 33.89 -12.48
CA SER A 255 21.65 32.57 -13.03
C SER A 255 21.14 31.51 -12.05
N VAL A 256 20.31 30.58 -12.55
CA VAL A 256 19.86 29.41 -11.81
C VAL A 256 21.03 28.45 -11.73
N ASN A 257 21.80 28.54 -10.64
CA ASN A 257 22.74 27.50 -10.26
C ASN A 257 21.95 26.49 -9.41
N GLN A 258 21.43 25.41 -10.02
CA GLN A 258 20.92 24.25 -9.28
C GLN A 258 22.14 23.55 -8.67
N GLY A 259 22.53 23.97 -7.47
CA GLY A 259 23.62 23.32 -6.74
C GLY A 259 23.25 21.87 -6.42
N THR A 260 24.10 20.93 -6.83
CA THR A 260 24.10 19.53 -6.43
C THR A 260 24.05 19.44 -4.90
N ARG A 261 22.90 19.04 -4.35
CA ARG A 261 22.85 18.66 -2.93
C ARG A 261 23.60 17.35 -2.78
N ALA A 262 24.69 17.37 -2.01
CA ALA A 262 25.39 16.17 -1.59
C ALA A 262 24.67 15.56 -0.38
N TYR A 263 24.38 14.26 -0.45
CA TYR A 263 23.77 13.46 0.61
C TYR A 263 24.81 12.54 1.25
N ASP A 264 24.54 12.05 2.46
CA ASP A 264 25.33 10.95 3.03
C ASP A 264 25.00 9.65 2.29
N ALA A 265 23.73 9.43 1.96
CA ALA A 265 23.31 8.27 1.19
C ALA A 265 22.20 8.60 0.17
N VAL A 266 22.31 8.06 -1.04
CA VAL A 266 21.22 8.00 -2.02
C VAL A 266 20.78 6.56 -2.17
N ILE A 267 19.48 6.29 -2.08
CA ILE A 267 18.89 4.97 -2.24
C ILE A 267 18.10 4.93 -3.55
N VAL A 268 18.42 3.98 -4.41
CA VAL A 268 17.73 3.73 -5.68
C VAL A 268 16.64 2.69 -5.45
N GLY A 269 15.38 3.09 -5.55
CA GLY A 269 14.19 2.24 -5.38
C GLY A 269 13.59 2.29 -3.96
N ALA A 270 12.31 2.64 -3.87
CA ALA A 270 11.55 2.72 -2.61
C ALA A 270 10.71 1.46 -2.34
N GLY A 271 11.22 0.28 -2.69
CA GLY A 271 10.72 -1.00 -2.17
C GLY A 271 10.99 -1.17 -0.67
N HIS A 272 10.42 -2.22 -0.07
CA HIS A 272 10.49 -2.44 1.39
C HIS A 272 11.93 -2.42 1.95
N ASN A 273 12.92 -3.03 1.28
CA ASN A 273 14.31 -3.01 1.74
C ASN A 273 14.95 -1.61 1.67
N GLY A 274 14.76 -0.89 0.57
CA GLY A 274 15.24 0.50 0.44
C GLY A 274 14.63 1.43 1.49
N LEU A 275 13.34 1.25 1.82
CA LEU A 275 12.68 2.02 2.88
C LEU A 275 13.23 1.68 4.28
N VAL A 276 13.57 0.41 4.55
CA VAL A 276 14.26 0.01 5.79
C VAL A 276 15.64 0.68 5.87
N ALA A 277 16.44 0.60 4.80
CA ALA A 277 17.75 1.24 4.76
C ALA A 277 17.65 2.76 5.02
N ALA A 278 16.69 3.42 4.36
CA ALA A 278 16.43 4.84 4.51
C ALA A 278 16.09 5.21 5.97
N ALA A 279 15.23 4.41 6.62
CA ALA A 279 14.82 4.66 7.99
C ALA A 279 15.97 4.49 8.98
N TYR A 280 16.80 3.45 8.85
CA TYR A 280 17.97 3.26 9.73
C TYR A 280 19.00 4.37 9.56
N LEU A 281 19.36 4.71 8.31
CA LEU A 281 20.36 5.76 8.04
C LEU A 281 19.88 7.14 8.51
N ALA A 282 18.62 7.50 8.22
CA ALA A 282 18.07 8.78 8.66
C ALA A 282 17.98 8.87 10.19
N ARG A 283 17.61 7.79 10.89
CA ARG A 283 17.61 7.75 12.37
C ARG A 283 19.00 7.90 12.98
N ALA A 284 20.04 7.45 12.27
CA ALA A 284 21.43 7.68 12.65
C ALA A 284 21.92 9.11 12.32
N GLY A 285 21.04 10.00 11.87
CA GLY A 285 21.35 11.40 11.57
C GLY A 285 21.98 11.63 10.21
N ARG A 286 21.94 10.64 9.30
CA ARG A 286 22.44 10.78 7.92
C ARG A 286 21.43 11.50 7.04
N SER A 287 21.91 12.33 6.13
CA SER A 287 21.10 12.92 5.06
C SER A 287 20.85 11.87 3.97
N VAL A 288 19.57 11.52 3.76
CA VAL A 288 19.16 10.42 2.87
C VAL A 288 18.17 10.90 1.83
N LEU A 289 18.44 10.57 0.56
CA LEU A 289 17.52 10.73 -0.56
C LEU A 289 17.12 9.35 -1.11
N VAL A 290 15.84 9.09 -1.28
CA VAL A 290 15.31 7.89 -1.92
C VAL A 290 14.68 8.27 -3.27
N LEU A 291 15.19 7.67 -4.34
CA LEU A 291 14.72 7.88 -5.71
C LEU A 291 13.80 6.71 -6.12
N GLU A 292 12.51 6.99 -6.34
CA GLU A 292 11.52 6.00 -6.77
C GLU A 292 11.03 6.31 -8.18
N ARG A 293 11.12 5.32 -9.08
CA ARG A 293 10.68 5.43 -10.47
C ARG A 293 9.17 5.61 -10.58
N LEU A 294 8.40 4.86 -9.80
CA LEU A 294 6.94 4.86 -9.86
C LEU A 294 6.36 6.10 -9.17
N GLY A 295 5.07 6.37 -9.42
CA GLY A 295 4.32 7.43 -8.75
C GLY A 295 3.96 7.13 -7.28
N HIS A 296 4.45 6.01 -6.73
CA HIS A 296 4.17 5.54 -5.37
C HIS A 296 5.33 4.69 -4.85
N THR A 297 5.41 4.50 -3.53
CA THR A 297 6.42 3.65 -2.87
C THR A 297 5.91 2.21 -2.69
N GLY A 298 6.83 1.27 -2.45
CA GLY A 298 6.53 -0.10 -2.03
C GLY A 298 7.03 -1.22 -2.95
N GLY A 299 7.39 -0.90 -4.20
CA GLY A 299 7.90 -1.88 -5.17
C GLY A 299 6.92 -3.06 -5.37
N ALA A 300 7.42 -4.29 -5.29
CA ALA A 300 6.58 -5.50 -5.39
C ALA A 300 5.69 -5.75 -4.15
N ALA A 301 5.96 -5.10 -3.01
CA ALA A 301 5.23 -5.25 -1.76
C ALA A 301 4.12 -4.18 -1.62
N VAL A 302 3.21 -4.15 -2.59
CA VAL A 302 2.11 -3.17 -2.68
C VAL A 302 0.74 -3.85 -2.69
N SER A 303 -0.25 -3.14 -2.15
CA SER A 303 -1.66 -3.47 -2.34
C SER A 303 -2.22 -2.62 -3.46
N SER A 304 -2.91 -3.24 -4.41
CA SER A 304 -3.53 -2.59 -5.56
C SER A 304 -5.01 -2.91 -5.64
N THR A 305 -5.76 -2.11 -6.39
CA THR A 305 -7.14 -2.40 -6.79
C THR A 305 -7.13 -2.91 -8.23
N PRO A 306 -6.91 -4.22 -8.47
CA PRO A 306 -6.72 -4.74 -9.83
C PRO A 306 -8.01 -4.70 -10.66
N PHE A 307 -9.18 -4.63 -10.02
CA PHE A 307 -10.48 -4.68 -10.69
C PHE A 307 -11.11 -3.29 -10.78
N ALA A 308 -11.58 -2.92 -11.98
CA ALA A 308 -12.12 -1.60 -12.26
C ALA A 308 -13.35 -1.29 -11.38
N GLY A 309 -13.31 -0.17 -10.66
CA GLY A 309 -14.44 0.30 -9.84
C GLY A 309 -14.77 -0.54 -8.60
N VAL A 310 -13.93 -1.53 -8.25
CA VAL A 310 -14.14 -2.41 -7.10
C VAL A 310 -13.16 -2.06 -5.98
N GLU A 311 -13.68 -1.80 -4.79
CA GLU A 311 -12.88 -1.46 -3.60
C GLU A 311 -12.27 -2.71 -2.92
N ALA A 312 -11.56 -3.55 -3.67
CA ALA A 312 -10.81 -4.69 -3.15
C ALA A 312 -9.31 -4.43 -3.28
N ARG A 313 -8.59 -4.40 -2.15
CA ARG A 313 -7.14 -4.12 -2.09
C ARG A 313 -6.36 -5.42 -1.97
N LEU A 314 -6.01 -6.02 -3.09
CA LEU A 314 -5.25 -7.27 -3.12
C LEU A 314 -3.75 -6.96 -3.12
N SER A 315 -2.98 -7.74 -2.37
CA SER A 315 -1.53 -7.73 -2.47
C SER A 315 -1.14 -8.42 -3.77
N ARG A 316 -0.61 -7.68 -4.74
CA ARG A 316 -0.56 -8.14 -6.14
C ARG A 316 0.52 -9.21 -6.40
N TYR A 317 1.65 -9.12 -5.69
CA TYR A 317 2.85 -9.93 -5.97
C TYR A 317 3.46 -10.63 -4.73
N SER A 318 3.11 -10.21 -3.52
CA SER A 318 3.57 -10.80 -2.26
C SER A 318 2.42 -10.84 -1.27
N TYR A 319 2.27 -11.93 -0.52
CA TYR A 319 0.99 -12.30 0.10
C TYR A 319 1.08 -12.45 1.63
N LEU A 320 2.21 -12.95 2.12
CA LEU A 320 2.46 -13.26 3.52
C LEU A 320 3.80 -12.66 3.97
N VAL A 321 3.94 -12.44 5.28
CA VAL A 321 5.17 -11.94 5.90
C VAL A 321 5.66 -12.97 6.90
N SER A 322 6.90 -13.44 6.68
CA SER A 322 7.57 -14.43 7.55
C SER A 322 9.03 -14.06 7.80
N LEU A 323 9.71 -13.55 6.78
CA LEU A 323 11.14 -13.21 6.85
C LEU A 323 11.44 -11.84 7.47
N LEU A 324 10.44 -11.04 7.88
CA LEU A 324 10.65 -9.73 8.49
C LEU A 324 11.06 -9.87 9.97
N PRO A 325 12.31 -9.58 10.36
CA PRO A 325 12.75 -9.74 11.74
C PRO A 325 12.03 -8.76 12.68
N ARG A 326 11.61 -9.25 13.85
CA ARG A 326 11.01 -8.41 14.92
C ARG A 326 11.93 -7.27 15.34
N LYS A 327 13.25 -7.47 15.24
CA LYS A 327 14.27 -6.44 15.46
C LYS A 327 14.02 -5.20 14.60
N ILE A 328 13.77 -5.37 13.29
CA ILE A 328 13.53 -4.24 12.37
C ILE A 328 12.26 -3.50 12.75
N VAL A 329 11.19 -4.23 13.06
CA VAL A 329 9.90 -3.66 13.50
C VAL A 329 10.08 -2.84 14.78
N ALA A 330 10.78 -3.40 15.78
CA ALA A 330 11.01 -2.77 17.07
C ALA A 330 11.95 -1.55 16.97
N ASP A 331 13.07 -1.71 16.27
CA ASP A 331 14.06 -0.65 16.09
C ASP A 331 13.41 0.55 15.42
N LEU A 332 12.63 0.35 14.34
CA LEU A 332 12.01 1.44 13.57
C LEU A 332 10.68 1.93 14.16
N GLY A 333 10.14 1.28 15.20
CA GLY A 333 8.89 1.65 15.83
C GLY A 333 7.69 1.60 14.87
N LEU A 334 7.63 0.58 14.01
CA LEU A 334 6.60 0.48 12.97
C LEU A 334 5.22 0.22 13.59
N ASP A 335 4.24 1.06 13.25
CA ASP A 335 2.82 0.79 13.53
C ASP A 335 2.26 -0.17 12.47
N PHE A 336 2.64 -1.43 12.59
CA PHE A 336 2.28 -2.50 11.66
C PHE A 336 1.84 -3.74 12.45
N ARG A 337 0.73 -4.34 12.03
CA ARG A 337 0.14 -5.50 12.72
C ARG A 337 0.14 -6.71 11.81
N LEU A 338 0.62 -7.82 12.37
CA LEU A 338 0.53 -9.14 11.78
C LEU A 338 -0.53 -9.95 12.52
N ARG A 339 -1.24 -10.81 11.79
CA ARG A 339 -2.18 -11.79 12.35
C ARG A 339 -1.73 -13.19 11.96
N SER A 340 -1.64 -14.06 12.94
CA SER A 340 -1.41 -15.47 12.71
C SER A 340 -2.66 -16.16 12.17
N ARG A 341 -2.43 -17.21 11.39
CA ARG A 341 -3.49 -18.08 10.87
C ARG A 341 -3.70 -19.23 11.86
N THR A 342 -4.97 -19.57 12.14
CA THR A 342 -5.31 -20.71 13.01
C THR A 342 -5.18 -22.05 12.28
N ILE A 343 -5.43 -22.04 10.97
CA ILE A 343 -5.21 -23.15 10.05
C ILE A 343 -3.93 -22.88 9.29
N SER A 344 -3.02 -23.86 9.25
CA SER A 344 -1.80 -23.79 8.46
C SER A 344 -2.12 -24.06 7.00
N SER A 345 -2.75 -25.20 6.72
CA SER A 345 -3.10 -25.62 5.37
C SER A 345 -4.26 -26.61 5.34
N TYR A 346 -4.89 -26.70 4.17
CA TYR A 346 -5.76 -27.79 3.78
C TYR A 346 -5.37 -28.28 2.38
N THR A 347 -5.13 -29.58 2.26
CA THR A 347 -4.79 -30.21 0.99
C THR A 347 -5.85 -31.27 0.64
N PRO A 348 -6.81 -30.97 -0.25
CA PRO A 348 -7.79 -31.93 -0.72
C PRO A 348 -7.12 -33.04 -1.55
N VAL A 349 -7.70 -34.24 -1.46
CA VAL A 349 -7.30 -35.41 -2.24
C VAL A 349 -8.50 -36.35 -2.38
N GLU A 350 -8.53 -37.18 -3.41
CA GLU A 350 -9.48 -38.28 -3.47
C GLU A 350 -8.80 -39.59 -3.02
N ARG A 351 -9.40 -40.28 -2.05
CA ARG A 351 -8.93 -41.60 -1.60
C ARG A 351 -10.06 -42.61 -1.77
N ALA A 352 -9.81 -43.64 -2.58
CA ALA A 352 -10.76 -44.71 -2.87
C ALA A 352 -12.16 -44.20 -3.33
N GLY A 353 -12.19 -43.18 -4.21
CA GLY A 353 -13.44 -42.60 -4.71
C GLY A 353 -14.15 -41.65 -3.73
N ARG A 354 -13.55 -41.36 -2.57
CA ARG A 354 -14.09 -40.43 -1.58
C ARG A 354 -13.24 -39.16 -1.51
N PRO A 355 -13.84 -37.97 -1.69
CA PRO A 355 -13.18 -36.71 -1.39
C PRO A 355 -12.80 -36.65 0.10
N THR A 356 -11.55 -36.31 0.40
CA THR A 356 -11.01 -36.12 1.75
C THR A 356 -9.85 -35.11 1.66
N GLY A 357 -9.19 -34.80 2.77
CA GLY A 357 -7.98 -33.98 2.73
C GLY A 357 -7.20 -33.97 4.03
N LEU A 358 -5.99 -33.42 3.96
CA LEU A 358 -5.14 -33.14 5.12
C LEU A 358 -5.40 -31.72 5.61
N LEU A 359 -6.03 -31.58 6.78
CA LEU A 359 -6.19 -30.29 7.47
C LEU A 359 -5.11 -30.17 8.55
N VAL A 360 -4.18 -29.24 8.40
CA VAL A 360 -3.13 -28.96 9.39
C VAL A 360 -3.48 -27.66 10.12
N GLY A 361 -3.68 -27.74 11.44
CA GLY A 361 -4.00 -26.58 12.28
C GLY A 361 -5.25 -26.78 13.14
N GLY A 362 -5.65 -25.72 13.85
CA GLY A 362 -6.79 -25.80 14.79
C GLY A 362 -6.49 -26.54 16.10
N GLY A 363 -5.22 -26.85 16.38
CA GLY A 363 -4.74 -27.51 17.60
C GLY A 363 -4.19 -28.91 17.37
N GLU A 364 -3.37 -29.39 18.31
CA GLU A 364 -2.62 -30.65 18.20
C GLU A 364 -3.52 -31.86 17.94
N ALA A 365 -4.62 -31.98 18.68
CA ALA A 365 -5.56 -33.08 18.56
C ALA A 365 -6.22 -33.14 17.17
N ARG A 366 -6.68 -31.99 16.65
CA ARG A 366 -7.33 -31.91 15.33
C ARG A 366 -6.37 -32.30 14.20
N THR A 367 -5.14 -31.79 14.26
CA THR A 367 -4.10 -32.15 13.28
C THR A 367 -3.82 -33.65 13.34
N ARG A 368 -3.57 -34.21 14.53
CA ARG A 368 -3.32 -35.65 14.69
C ARG A 368 -4.46 -36.51 14.12
N ASP A 369 -5.70 -36.14 14.40
CA ASP A 369 -6.86 -36.89 13.92
C ASP A 369 -7.02 -36.77 12.38
N ALA A 370 -6.65 -35.63 11.79
CA ALA A 370 -6.61 -35.46 10.34
C ALA A 370 -5.55 -36.35 9.67
N PHE A 371 -4.35 -36.45 10.27
CA PHE A 371 -3.32 -37.39 9.82
C PHE A 371 -3.81 -38.83 9.91
N ALA A 372 -4.38 -39.23 11.06
CA ALA A 372 -4.88 -40.59 11.25
C ALA A 372 -5.99 -40.94 10.25
N ARG A 373 -6.87 -40.00 9.92
CA ARG A 373 -7.92 -40.17 8.90
C ARG A 373 -7.34 -40.33 7.49
N LEU A 374 -6.29 -39.59 7.16
CA LEU A 374 -5.66 -39.64 5.84
C LEU A 374 -4.81 -40.89 5.64
N THR A 375 -3.95 -41.21 6.61
CA THR A 375 -2.86 -42.18 6.46
C THR A 375 -3.14 -43.51 7.18
N GLY A 376 -4.25 -43.59 7.92
CA GLY A 376 -4.66 -44.78 8.65
C GLY A 376 -3.95 -44.97 10.00
N GLY A 377 -3.12 -44.02 10.46
CA GLY A 377 -2.43 -44.14 11.74
C GLY A 377 -1.70 -42.88 12.22
N ALA A 378 -1.04 -42.98 13.37
CA ALA A 378 -0.36 -41.85 14.02
C ALA A 378 1.11 -41.67 13.61
N ARG A 379 1.67 -42.60 12.81
CA ARG A 379 3.10 -42.61 12.46
C ARG A 379 3.52 -41.35 11.70
N GLU A 380 2.74 -40.95 10.72
CA GLU A 380 2.96 -39.77 9.88
C GLU A 380 2.93 -38.49 10.71
N TYR A 381 1.98 -38.38 11.64
CA TYR A 381 1.92 -37.25 12.55
C TYR A 381 3.14 -37.17 13.49
N ALA A 382 3.60 -38.31 14.00
CA ALA A 382 4.80 -38.34 14.84
C ALA A 382 6.06 -37.97 14.03
N ALA A 383 6.14 -38.38 12.75
CA ALA A 383 7.21 -37.95 11.84
C ALA A 383 7.16 -36.45 11.58
N TRP A 384 5.97 -35.90 11.35
CA TRP A 384 5.72 -34.47 11.19
C TRP A 384 6.25 -33.67 12.39
N GLN A 385 5.92 -34.10 13.61
CA GLN A 385 6.41 -33.47 14.83
C GLN A 385 7.94 -33.51 14.95
N ARG A 386 8.58 -34.62 14.59
CA ARG A 386 10.06 -34.72 14.61
C ARG A 386 10.71 -33.82 13.58
N PHE A 387 10.19 -33.83 12.34
CA PHE A 387 10.72 -33.05 11.23
C PHE A 387 10.58 -31.55 11.49
N TYR A 388 9.38 -31.05 11.83
CA TYR A 388 9.19 -29.64 12.13
C TYR A 388 9.80 -29.22 13.48
N GLY A 389 9.99 -30.16 14.41
CA GLY A 389 10.79 -29.92 15.61
C GLY A 389 12.28 -29.70 15.29
N MET A 390 12.82 -30.43 14.30
CA MET A 390 14.18 -30.21 13.79
C MET A 390 14.31 -28.86 13.10
N THR A 391 13.42 -28.54 12.14
CA THR A 391 13.47 -27.26 11.43
C THR A 391 13.26 -26.07 12.36
N GLY A 392 12.39 -26.20 13.37
CA GLY A 392 12.19 -25.17 14.41
C GLY A 392 13.46 -24.85 15.20
N ARG A 393 14.22 -25.86 15.62
CA ARG A 393 15.52 -25.63 16.30
C ARG A 393 16.54 -24.94 15.40
N VAL A 394 16.55 -25.29 14.11
CA VAL A 394 17.40 -24.60 13.11
C VAL A 394 16.95 -23.15 12.95
N ALA A 395 15.64 -22.89 12.85
CA ALA A 395 15.05 -21.56 12.73
C ALA A 395 15.47 -20.64 13.90
N GLU A 396 15.36 -21.12 15.14
CA GLU A 396 15.75 -20.37 16.34
C GLU A 396 17.22 -19.92 16.32
N ARG A 397 18.10 -20.73 15.71
CA ARG A 397 19.55 -20.49 15.67
C ARG A 397 19.99 -19.69 14.46
N VAL A 398 19.36 -19.90 13.31
CA VAL A 398 19.71 -19.26 12.02
C VAL A 398 19.03 -17.89 11.87
N PHE A 399 17.75 -17.75 12.19
CA PHE A 399 17.01 -16.51 11.90
C PHE A 399 17.63 -15.23 12.51
N PRO A 400 18.16 -15.24 13.75
CA PRO A 400 18.82 -14.05 14.30
C PRO A 400 20.06 -13.61 13.52
N THR A 401 20.78 -14.56 12.88
CA THR A 401 21.99 -14.25 12.11
C THR A 401 21.67 -13.34 10.92
N LEU A 402 20.42 -13.30 10.43
CA LEU A 402 20.05 -12.50 9.27
C LEU A 402 20.31 -11.01 9.44
N THR A 403 20.29 -10.52 10.68
CA THR A 403 20.56 -9.10 11.05
C THR A 403 21.91 -8.90 11.75
N GLU A 404 22.75 -9.93 11.79
CA GLU A 404 24.13 -9.89 12.31
C GLU A 404 25.13 -9.82 11.14
N PRO A 405 26.43 -9.54 11.37
CA PRO A 405 27.46 -9.78 10.36
C PRO A 405 27.35 -11.20 9.80
N LEU A 406 27.59 -11.36 8.49
CA LEU A 406 27.41 -12.63 7.79
C LEU A 406 28.36 -13.69 8.38
N PRO A 407 27.85 -14.79 8.97
CA PRO A 407 28.71 -15.81 9.55
C PRO A 407 29.39 -16.63 8.44
N THR A 408 30.54 -17.22 8.75
CA THR A 408 31.12 -18.27 7.91
C THR A 408 30.30 -19.55 7.97
N ARG A 409 30.49 -20.46 7.00
CA ARG A 409 29.83 -21.77 6.98
C ARG A 409 30.08 -22.54 8.28
N ASP A 410 31.33 -22.56 8.75
CA ASP A 410 31.73 -23.29 9.97
C ASP A 410 31.20 -22.64 11.26
N GLU A 411 31.02 -21.32 11.27
CA GLU A 411 30.36 -20.63 12.39
C GLU A 411 28.87 -20.93 12.44
N LEU A 412 28.20 -20.93 11.29
CA LEU A 412 26.77 -21.27 11.24
C LEU A 412 26.54 -22.73 11.60
N HIS A 413 27.36 -23.65 11.08
CA HIS A 413 27.31 -25.08 11.38
C HIS A 413 27.46 -25.34 12.88
N ARG A 414 28.48 -24.75 13.53
CA ARG A 414 28.66 -24.81 14.99
C ARG A 414 27.51 -24.17 15.77
N ARG A 415 26.89 -23.11 15.24
CA ARG A 415 25.75 -22.45 15.90
C ARG A 415 24.48 -23.32 15.84
N ILE A 416 24.29 -24.08 14.77
CA ILE A 416 23.17 -25.01 14.62
C ILE A 416 23.30 -26.20 15.58
N ASP A 417 24.52 -26.72 15.76
CA ASP A 417 24.85 -27.79 16.72
C ASP A 417 23.94 -29.03 16.58
N ASP A 418 23.68 -29.43 15.34
CA ASP A 418 22.87 -30.60 14.97
C ASP A 418 23.33 -31.13 13.60
N GLU A 419 24.22 -32.13 13.60
CA GLU A 419 24.79 -32.71 12.38
C GLU A 419 23.73 -33.34 11.48
N SER A 420 22.67 -33.90 12.07
CA SER A 420 21.59 -34.52 11.29
C SER A 420 20.78 -33.48 10.54
N ALA A 421 20.47 -32.35 11.21
CA ALA A 421 19.78 -31.23 10.59
C ALA A 421 20.67 -30.53 9.55
N TRP A 422 21.97 -30.39 9.84
CA TRP A 422 22.93 -29.82 8.89
C TRP A 422 22.98 -30.66 7.60
N ARG A 423 23.16 -31.97 7.73
CA ARG A 423 23.17 -32.89 6.57
C ARG A 423 21.88 -32.78 5.75
N ALA A 424 20.73 -32.89 6.42
CA ALA A 424 19.42 -32.89 5.76
C ALA A 424 19.05 -31.58 5.05
N LEU A 425 19.47 -30.43 5.60
CA LEU A 425 19.07 -29.11 5.09
C LEU A 425 20.14 -28.43 4.22
N PHE A 426 21.43 -28.70 4.44
CA PHE A 426 22.53 -27.98 3.79
C PHE A 426 23.40 -28.82 2.86
N GLU A 427 23.43 -30.15 3.02
CA GLU A 427 24.36 -31.03 2.25
C GLU A 427 23.64 -31.94 1.25
N GLU A 428 22.50 -32.52 1.65
CA GLU A 428 21.77 -33.49 0.84
C GLU A 428 20.51 -32.83 0.25
N PRO A 429 20.07 -33.23 -0.96
CA PRO A 429 18.80 -32.76 -1.51
C PRO A 429 17.64 -33.02 -0.54
N ILE A 430 16.79 -32.01 -0.33
CA ILE A 430 15.70 -32.08 0.68
C ILE A 430 14.75 -33.25 0.46
N GLY A 431 14.59 -33.72 -0.80
CA GLY A 431 13.82 -34.90 -1.15
C GLY A 431 14.24 -36.15 -0.37
N ALA A 432 15.54 -36.33 -0.10
CA ALA A 432 16.04 -37.47 0.67
C ALA A 432 15.52 -37.44 2.13
N ALA A 433 15.54 -36.28 2.78
CA ALA A 433 15.00 -36.13 4.13
C ALA A 433 13.47 -36.27 4.15
N VAL A 434 12.77 -35.72 3.16
CA VAL A 434 11.30 -35.87 3.03
C VAL A 434 10.91 -37.34 2.88
N GLU A 435 11.63 -38.10 2.04
CA GLU A 435 11.38 -39.52 1.82
C GLU A 435 11.75 -40.40 3.02
N GLU A 436 12.76 -40.00 3.81
CA GLU A 436 13.15 -40.68 5.05
C GLU A 436 12.09 -40.52 6.15
N TYR A 437 11.53 -39.33 6.30
CA TYR A 437 10.59 -39.03 7.39
C TYR A 437 9.15 -39.49 7.11
N PHE A 438 8.69 -39.36 5.87
CA PHE A 438 7.28 -39.53 5.50
C PHE A 438 7.11 -40.65 4.48
N GLU A 439 6.01 -41.40 4.53
CA GLU A 439 5.66 -42.48 3.59
C GLU A 439 4.52 -42.07 2.64
N ASP A 440 3.55 -41.29 3.13
CA ASP A 440 2.38 -40.83 2.36
C ASP A 440 2.76 -39.74 1.33
N ASP A 441 2.36 -39.95 0.07
CA ASP A 441 2.65 -39.05 -1.05
C ASP A 441 2.12 -37.62 -0.85
N LEU A 442 0.94 -37.47 -0.23
CA LEU A 442 0.36 -36.15 0.00
C LEU A 442 1.14 -35.40 1.08
N VAL A 443 1.53 -36.10 2.16
CA VAL A 443 2.33 -35.52 3.24
C VAL A 443 3.70 -35.08 2.72
N ARG A 444 4.37 -35.93 1.93
CA ARG A 444 5.64 -35.58 1.28
C ARG A 444 5.52 -34.34 0.40
N GLY A 445 4.46 -34.27 -0.40
CA GLY A 445 4.21 -33.14 -1.28
C GLY A 445 3.96 -31.83 -0.53
N VAL A 446 3.13 -31.87 0.53
CA VAL A 446 2.88 -30.71 1.41
C VAL A 446 4.15 -30.20 2.09
N VAL A 447 5.11 -31.08 2.43
CA VAL A 447 6.40 -30.64 2.96
C VAL A 447 7.29 -30.09 1.84
N LEU A 448 7.33 -30.75 0.67
CA LEU A 448 8.19 -30.34 -0.44
C LEU A 448 7.80 -28.98 -1.03
N THR A 449 6.52 -28.59 -0.99
CA THR A 449 6.04 -27.33 -1.59
C THR A 449 6.79 -26.08 -1.06
N ASP A 450 7.16 -26.07 0.22
CA ASP A 450 7.98 -25.02 0.84
C ASP A 450 9.38 -24.87 0.18
N ALA A 451 9.84 -25.89 -0.55
CA ALA A 451 11.09 -25.90 -1.29
C ALA A 451 10.96 -25.32 -2.73
N LEU A 452 9.74 -25.04 -3.19
CA LEU A 452 9.45 -24.81 -4.62
C LEU A 452 8.82 -23.44 -4.90
N ILE A 453 8.47 -22.67 -3.87
CA ILE A 453 7.85 -21.34 -4.03
C ILE A 453 8.78 -20.38 -4.79
N GLY A 454 8.45 -20.12 -6.06
CA GLY A 454 9.25 -19.28 -6.95
C GLY A 454 10.61 -19.88 -7.36
N THR A 455 10.82 -21.18 -7.10
CA THR A 455 12.05 -21.90 -7.38
C THR A 455 11.74 -23.10 -8.29
N PHE A 456 12.29 -23.10 -9.51
CA PHE A 456 12.18 -24.24 -10.42
C PHE A 456 13.26 -25.28 -10.10
N ALA A 457 12.91 -26.33 -9.37
CA ALA A 457 13.83 -27.41 -9.02
C ALA A 457 13.10 -28.75 -8.83
N ASP A 458 13.84 -29.84 -9.02
CA ASP A 458 13.41 -31.19 -8.61
C ASP A 458 13.69 -31.41 -7.10
N ALA A 459 12.97 -32.34 -6.46
CA ALA A 459 13.20 -32.69 -5.06
C ALA A 459 14.64 -33.14 -4.78
N HIS A 460 15.26 -33.81 -5.77
CA HIS A 460 16.62 -34.34 -5.73
C HIS A 460 17.61 -33.53 -6.56
N ASP A 461 17.31 -32.26 -6.87
CA ASP A 461 18.21 -31.39 -7.63
C ASP A 461 19.58 -31.26 -6.91
N PRO A 462 20.69 -31.62 -7.57
CA PRO A 462 22.03 -31.62 -6.96
C PRO A 462 22.58 -30.21 -6.71
N SER A 463 21.97 -29.16 -7.27
CA SER A 463 22.34 -27.77 -7.03
C SER A 463 21.87 -27.22 -5.68
N LEU A 464 20.99 -27.97 -4.99
CA LEU A 464 20.39 -27.61 -3.70
C LEU A 464 19.61 -26.29 -3.73
N ALA A 465 19.09 -25.89 -4.90
CA ALA A 465 18.24 -24.70 -5.04
C ALA A 465 16.96 -24.81 -4.21
N GLN A 466 16.32 -25.97 -4.25
CA GLN A 466 15.18 -26.35 -3.43
C GLN A 466 15.50 -26.29 -1.93
N ASN A 467 16.69 -26.71 -1.50
CA ASN A 467 17.09 -26.63 -0.09
C ASN A 467 17.21 -25.18 0.39
N ARG A 468 17.80 -24.30 -0.43
CA ARG A 468 17.87 -22.87 -0.11
C ARG A 468 16.48 -22.26 -0.02
N CYS A 469 15.59 -22.59 -0.94
CA CYS A 469 14.19 -22.15 -0.86
C CYS A 469 13.51 -22.66 0.42
N PHE A 470 13.60 -23.97 0.68
CA PHE A 470 13.03 -24.62 1.86
C PHE A 470 13.50 -23.98 3.16
N LEU A 471 14.81 -23.75 3.29
CA LEU A 471 15.41 -23.12 4.46
C LEU A 471 14.78 -21.75 4.74
N TYR A 472 14.66 -20.87 3.75
CA TYR A 472 14.06 -19.55 3.94
C TYR A 472 12.57 -19.63 4.30
N HIS A 473 11.85 -20.67 3.87
CA HIS A 473 10.45 -20.88 4.23
C HIS A 473 10.26 -21.35 5.67
N VAL A 474 11.18 -22.16 6.20
CA VAL A 474 11.07 -22.73 7.55
C VAL A 474 11.74 -21.91 8.65
N ILE A 475 12.69 -21.02 8.33
CA ILE A 475 13.37 -20.21 9.37
C ILE A 475 12.63 -18.93 9.76
N GLY A 476 11.64 -18.50 8.98
CA GLY A 476 11.00 -17.19 9.15
C GLY A 476 10.44 -16.95 10.55
N GLY A 477 10.69 -15.76 11.09
CA GLY A 477 10.30 -15.38 12.46
C GLY A 477 10.93 -16.24 13.58
N GLY A 478 11.88 -17.11 13.27
CA GLY A 478 12.44 -18.12 14.19
C GLY A 478 11.47 -19.28 14.48
N THR A 479 10.36 -19.37 13.75
CA THR A 479 9.30 -20.38 13.99
C THR A 479 8.78 -21.05 12.72
N GLY A 480 9.09 -20.48 11.55
CA GLY A 480 8.51 -20.85 10.25
C GLY A 480 7.10 -20.31 10.01
N ALA A 481 6.53 -19.53 10.94
CA ALA A 481 5.17 -19.03 10.82
C ALA A 481 5.04 -17.92 9.76
N TRP A 482 4.05 -18.06 8.89
CA TRP A 482 3.69 -17.07 7.88
C TRP A 482 2.41 -16.31 8.27
N ASP A 483 2.58 -15.02 8.56
CA ASP A 483 1.53 -14.16 9.09
C ASP A 483 0.91 -13.25 8.00
N VAL A 484 -0.35 -12.86 8.24
CA VAL A 484 -1.10 -11.97 7.35
C VAL A 484 -0.91 -10.50 7.79
N PRO A 485 -0.49 -9.60 6.89
CA PRO A 485 -0.42 -8.16 7.15
C PRO A 485 -1.82 -7.55 7.24
N VAL A 486 -2.15 -6.90 8.37
CA VAL A 486 -3.41 -6.16 8.50
C VAL A 486 -3.35 -4.88 7.67
N GLY A 487 -4.34 -4.68 6.81
CA GLY A 487 -4.40 -3.64 5.78
C GLY A 487 -3.74 -4.03 4.46
N GLY A 488 -3.29 -5.30 4.32
CA GLY A 488 -2.55 -5.80 3.17
C GLY A 488 -1.08 -5.38 3.15
N MET A 489 -0.32 -5.86 2.16
CA MET A 489 1.13 -5.57 2.05
C MET A 489 1.46 -4.08 1.95
N GLY A 490 0.57 -3.28 1.34
CA GLY A 490 0.74 -1.83 1.26
C GLY A 490 0.82 -1.15 2.63
N ALA A 491 0.19 -1.70 3.67
CA ALA A 491 0.27 -1.15 5.02
C ALA A 491 1.69 -1.24 5.60
N LEU A 492 2.44 -2.30 5.29
CA LEU A 492 3.83 -2.44 5.72
C LEU A 492 4.73 -1.40 5.05
N THR A 493 4.63 -1.26 3.73
CA THR A 493 5.47 -0.31 2.98
C THR A 493 5.09 1.15 3.28
N ASP A 494 3.81 1.44 3.51
CA ASP A 494 3.36 2.75 4.01
C ASP A 494 3.93 3.05 5.41
N ALA A 495 3.93 2.08 6.33
CA ALA A 495 4.52 2.24 7.66
C ALA A 495 6.04 2.48 7.60
N LEU A 496 6.76 1.74 6.75
CA LEU A 496 8.19 1.93 6.51
C LEU A 496 8.49 3.32 5.92
N ALA A 497 7.72 3.75 4.92
CA ALA A 497 7.89 5.07 4.32
C ALA A 497 7.55 6.20 5.31
N ALA A 498 6.57 6.01 6.19
CA ALA A 498 6.27 6.95 7.25
C ALA A 498 7.41 7.03 8.28
N ALA A 499 7.98 5.89 8.69
CA ALA A 499 9.13 5.84 9.60
C ALA A 499 10.37 6.53 9.01
N ALA A 500 10.69 6.27 7.74
CA ALA A 500 11.80 6.90 7.03
C ALA A 500 11.62 8.43 6.95
N ARG A 501 10.43 8.92 6.56
CA ARG A 501 10.13 10.37 6.51
C ARG A 501 10.17 11.02 7.89
N ALA A 502 9.65 10.35 8.91
CA ALA A 502 9.68 10.85 10.29
C ALA A 502 11.11 10.97 10.82
N ALA A 503 12.01 10.09 10.38
CA ALA A 503 13.43 10.14 10.68
C ALA A 503 14.22 11.19 9.88
N GLY A 504 13.61 11.78 8.83
CA GLY A 504 14.22 12.85 8.03
C GLY A 504 14.67 12.45 6.63
N ALA A 505 14.38 11.22 6.17
CA ALA A 505 14.67 10.83 4.78
C ALA A 505 13.77 11.59 3.79
N GLU A 506 14.37 12.08 2.71
CA GLU A 506 13.67 12.65 1.55
C GLU A 506 13.31 11.53 0.59
N ILE A 507 12.03 11.38 0.25
CA ILE A 507 11.54 10.34 -0.67
C ILE A 507 10.85 11.02 -1.85
N VAL A 508 11.40 10.87 -3.04
CA VAL A 508 10.89 11.44 -4.29
C VAL A 508 10.44 10.34 -5.25
N THR A 509 9.24 10.49 -5.81
CA THR A 509 8.60 9.57 -6.76
C THR A 509 8.68 10.13 -8.18
N GLY A 510 8.56 9.28 -9.21
CA GLY A 510 8.76 9.68 -10.60
C GLY A 510 10.21 10.04 -10.94
N HIS A 511 11.17 9.56 -10.15
CA HIS A 511 12.60 9.77 -10.31
C HIS A 511 13.28 8.43 -10.61
N GLU A 512 13.49 8.15 -11.89
CA GLU A 512 14.10 6.92 -12.35
C GLU A 512 15.63 7.05 -12.36
N ALA A 513 16.35 6.25 -11.59
CA ALA A 513 17.80 6.16 -11.74
C ALA A 513 18.14 5.52 -13.09
N VAL A 514 19.07 6.15 -13.83
CA VAL A 514 19.50 5.69 -15.17
C VAL A 514 20.99 5.36 -15.22
N ARG A 515 21.79 5.90 -14.28
CA ARG A 515 23.22 5.62 -14.16
C ARG A 515 23.70 5.86 -12.74
N VAL A 516 24.62 5.01 -12.27
CA VAL A 516 25.34 5.16 -11.01
C VAL A 516 26.83 5.13 -11.32
N THR A 517 27.57 6.12 -10.83
CA THR A 517 29.04 6.14 -10.92
C THR A 517 29.60 6.35 -9.52
N GLY A 518 30.69 5.70 -9.17
CA GLY A 518 31.33 5.93 -7.89
C GLY A 518 32.81 5.55 -7.91
N ASP A 519 33.55 6.17 -7.01
CA ASP A 519 34.95 5.88 -6.72
C ASP A 519 35.15 5.81 -5.19
N GLU A 520 36.38 5.85 -4.71
CA GLU A 520 36.67 5.79 -3.27
C GLU A 520 36.18 7.03 -2.48
N SER A 521 35.98 8.16 -3.17
CA SER A 521 35.62 9.45 -2.58
C SER A 521 34.11 9.69 -2.46
N GLY A 522 33.31 9.03 -3.29
CA GLY A 522 31.85 9.11 -3.26
C GLY A 522 31.19 8.45 -4.47
N ALA A 523 29.89 8.65 -4.62
CA ALA A 523 29.11 8.16 -5.74
C ALA A 523 28.05 9.16 -6.17
N GLU A 524 27.67 9.11 -7.44
CA GLU A 524 26.66 9.95 -8.06
C GLU A 524 25.60 9.08 -8.73
N VAL A 525 24.34 9.51 -8.63
CA VAL A 525 23.22 8.88 -9.32
C VAL A 525 22.63 9.89 -10.30
N THR A 526 22.69 9.56 -11.59
CA THR A 526 21.91 10.26 -12.61
C THR A 526 20.51 9.69 -12.61
N TYR A 527 19.51 10.56 -12.53
CA TYR A 527 18.11 10.18 -12.56
C TYR A 527 17.34 11.00 -13.59
N ARG A 528 16.25 10.43 -14.08
CA ARG A 528 15.34 11.02 -15.06
C ARG A 528 13.97 11.24 -14.44
N THR A 529 13.41 12.40 -14.73
CA THR A 529 12.06 12.83 -14.33
C THR A 529 11.26 13.28 -15.55
N ALA A 530 10.00 13.63 -15.36
CA ALA A 530 9.19 14.24 -16.43
C ALA A 530 9.75 15.59 -16.92
N ASP A 531 10.54 16.28 -16.08
CA ASP A 531 11.08 17.61 -16.37
C ASP A 531 12.52 17.56 -16.94
N GLY A 532 13.11 16.36 -17.05
CA GLY A 532 14.47 16.14 -17.56
C GLY A 532 15.35 15.29 -16.63
N GLU A 533 16.64 15.28 -16.93
CA GLU A 533 17.66 14.56 -16.14
C GLU A 533 18.26 15.44 -15.03
N GLY A 534 18.56 14.81 -13.90
CA GLY A 534 19.24 15.42 -12.76
C GLY A 534 20.31 14.48 -12.19
N VAL A 535 21.14 15.02 -11.30
CA VAL A 535 22.21 14.28 -10.63
C VAL A 535 22.12 14.48 -9.12
N ALA A 536 22.26 13.39 -8.36
CA ALA A 536 22.38 13.41 -6.91
C ALA A 536 23.74 12.84 -6.50
N ALA A 537 24.56 13.64 -5.82
CA ALA A 537 25.83 13.19 -5.26
C ALA A 537 25.63 12.64 -3.85
N ALA A 538 26.36 11.58 -3.50
CA ALA A 538 26.29 10.94 -2.20
C ALA A 538 27.65 10.38 -1.76
N ARG A 539 27.84 10.19 -0.45
CA ARG A 539 28.98 9.38 0.04
C ARG A 539 28.80 7.91 -0.29
N HIS A 540 27.56 7.41 -0.21
CA HIS A 540 27.20 6.05 -0.57
C HIS A 540 25.91 5.99 -1.41
N VAL A 541 25.85 5.05 -2.34
CA VAL A 541 24.64 4.71 -3.09
C VAL A 541 24.20 3.31 -2.72
N LEU A 542 22.93 3.15 -2.35
CA LEU A 542 22.33 1.87 -1.99
C LEU A 542 21.31 1.51 -3.07
N VAL A 543 21.55 0.43 -3.80
CA VAL A 543 20.70 0.00 -4.92
C VAL A 543 19.73 -1.06 -4.46
N ASN A 544 18.44 -0.73 -4.41
CA ASN A 544 17.34 -1.62 -4.05
C ASN A 544 16.71 -2.20 -5.32
N ALA A 545 17.51 -2.93 -6.10
CA ALA A 545 17.11 -3.57 -7.35
C ALA A 545 17.72 -4.97 -7.47
N ALA A 546 17.52 -5.65 -8.60
CA ALA A 546 18.22 -6.91 -8.89
C ALA A 546 19.71 -6.66 -9.21
N PRO A 547 20.61 -7.65 -9.01
CA PRO A 547 22.02 -7.52 -9.40
C PRO A 547 22.23 -7.13 -10.87
N GLN A 548 21.35 -7.56 -11.77
CA GLN A 548 21.36 -7.20 -13.19
C GLN A 548 21.04 -5.71 -13.39
N GLU A 549 20.05 -5.19 -12.67
CA GLU A 549 19.72 -3.75 -12.71
C GLU A 549 20.85 -2.92 -12.09
N LEU A 550 21.51 -3.40 -11.04
CA LEU A 550 22.72 -2.78 -10.51
C LEU A 550 23.81 -2.71 -11.59
N ALA A 551 24.11 -3.83 -12.26
CA ALA A 551 25.10 -3.88 -13.32
C ALA A 551 24.76 -2.94 -14.50
N ALA A 552 23.48 -2.87 -14.88
CA ALA A 552 23.01 -1.94 -15.90
C ALA A 552 23.21 -0.47 -15.50
N LEU A 553 23.01 -0.14 -14.22
CA LEU A 553 23.24 1.21 -13.69
C LEU A 553 24.72 1.58 -13.61
N THR A 554 25.60 0.63 -13.26
CA THR A 554 27.05 0.86 -13.10
C THR A 554 27.85 0.68 -14.40
N GLY A 555 27.27 0.01 -15.40
CA GLY A 555 27.95 -0.35 -16.64
C GLY A 555 28.79 -1.63 -16.55
N ASP A 556 28.59 -2.44 -15.50
CA ASP A 556 29.27 -3.73 -15.34
C ASP A 556 28.62 -4.82 -16.20
N THR A 557 29.32 -5.94 -16.37
CA THR A 557 28.74 -7.14 -16.99
C THR A 557 27.61 -7.68 -16.10
N PRO A 558 26.36 -7.77 -16.60
CA PRO A 558 25.26 -8.29 -15.80
C PRO A 558 25.42 -9.78 -15.52
N PRO A 559 25.11 -10.25 -14.30
CA PRO A 559 25.07 -11.68 -14.01
C PRO A 559 23.90 -12.36 -14.73
N GLU A 560 24.02 -13.67 -14.97
CA GLU A 560 22.94 -14.45 -15.57
C GLU A 560 21.66 -14.36 -14.72
N PRO A 561 20.49 -14.05 -15.33
CA PRO A 561 19.23 -13.96 -14.60
C PRO A 561 18.82 -15.34 -14.09
N ALA A 562 18.43 -15.40 -12.83
CA ALA A 562 17.72 -16.56 -12.34
C ALA A 562 16.30 -16.53 -12.90
N GLU A 563 15.80 -17.68 -13.32
CA GLU A 563 14.46 -17.79 -13.87
C GLU A 563 13.42 -17.81 -12.75
N GLY A 564 12.32 -17.08 -12.93
CA GLY A 564 11.11 -17.19 -12.13
C GLY A 564 10.25 -18.34 -12.60
N ALA A 565 9.48 -18.93 -11.69
CA ALA A 565 8.83 -20.22 -11.92
C ALA A 565 7.37 -20.24 -11.44
N GLN A 566 6.68 -19.10 -11.54
CA GLN A 566 5.37 -18.91 -10.93
C GLN A 566 4.34 -18.21 -11.82
N LEU A 567 3.10 -18.67 -11.73
CA LEU A 567 1.90 -17.98 -12.20
C LEU A 567 1.21 -17.34 -10.99
N LYS A 568 0.82 -16.08 -11.10
CA LYS A 568 0.10 -15.37 -10.02
C LYS A 568 -1.31 -15.05 -10.48
N VAL A 569 -2.32 -15.49 -9.73
CA VAL A 569 -3.72 -15.19 -10.05
C VAL A 569 -4.40 -14.51 -8.87
N ASN A 570 -4.99 -13.35 -9.11
CA ASN A 570 -5.79 -12.61 -8.14
C ASN A 570 -7.26 -12.70 -8.52
N MET A 571 -8.12 -13.04 -7.56
CA MET A 571 -9.56 -13.22 -7.76
C MET A 571 -10.36 -12.51 -6.67
N LEU A 572 -11.54 -12.01 -7.04
CA LEU A 572 -12.56 -11.59 -6.07
C LEU A 572 -13.80 -12.44 -6.25
N LEU A 573 -14.27 -13.01 -5.14
CA LEU A 573 -15.46 -13.83 -5.07
C LEU A 573 -16.58 -13.10 -4.32
N THR A 574 -17.82 -13.33 -4.75
CA THR A 574 -19.02 -12.91 -4.03
C THR A 574 -19.26 -13.74 -2.77
N ARG A 575 -18.75 -14.98 -2.73
CA ARG A 575 -18.78 -15.94 -1.61
C ARG A 575 -17.72 -17.02 -1.81
N LEU A 576 -17.36 -17.77 -0.76
CA LEU A 576 -16.49 -18.94 -0.92
C LEU A 576 -17.22 -20.07 -1.66
N PRO A 577 -16.52 -20.84 -2.52
CA PRO A 577 -17.09 -22.04 -3.13
C PRO A 577 -17.19 -23.17 -2.10
N LYS A 578 -18.18 -24.04 -2.27
CA LYS A 578 -18.32 -25.28 -1.51
C LYS A 578 -17.27 -26.30 -1.94
N LEU A 579 -16.74 -27.05 -0.98
CA LEU A 579 -15.80 -28.14 -1.22
C LEU A 579 -16.54 -29.44 -1.54
N ARG A 580 -15.89 -30.33 -2.30
CA ARG A 580 -16.36 -31.72 -2.46
C ARG A 580 -16.20 -32.55 -1.20
N ASP A 581 -15.21 -32.23 -0.37
CA ASP A 581 -15.05 -32.85 0.95
C ASP A 581 -16.15 -32.32 1.88
N PRO A 582 -17.12 -33.15 2.29
CA PRO A 582 -18.22 -32.71 3.15
C PRO A 582 -17.80 -32.56 4.62
N ASP A 583 -16.63 -33.09 5.00
CA ASP A 583 -16.16 -33.14 6.38
C ASP A 583 -15.40 -31.86 6.79
N VAL A 584 -15.19 -30.92 5.86
CA VAL A 584 -14.40 -29.70 6.08
C VAL A 584 -15.19 -28.44 5.69
N ASP A 585 -15.23 -27.46 6.60
CA ASP A 585 -15.81 -26.15 6.32
C ASP A 585 -14.92 -25.39 5.30
N PRO A 586 -15.47 -24.91 4.16
CA PRO A 586 -14.74 -24.07 3.22
C PRO A 586 -14.02 -22.89 3.89
N ARG A 587 -14.60 -22.29 4.93
CA ARG A 587 -13.96 -21.19 5.66
C ARG A 587 -12.69 -21.62 6.38
N GLU A 588 -12.61 -22.85 6.87
CA GLU A 588 -11.39 -23.38 7.50
C GLU A 588 -10.37 -23.76 6.43
N ALA A 589 -10.80 -24.45 5.36
CA ALA A 589 -9.92 -24.86 4.28
C ALA A 589 -9.20 -23.68 3.62
N PHE A 590 -9.92 -22.60 3.31
CA PHE A 590 -9.37 -21.39 2.69
C PHE A 590 -8.70 -20.43 3.70
N ALA A 591 -8.79 -20.67 5.02
CA ALA A 591 -8.14 -19.81 6.02
C ALA A 591 -6.62 -20.05 6.12
N GLY A 592 -6.17 -21.27 5.78
CA GLY A 592 -4.76 -21.62 5.62
C GLY A 592 -4.30 -21.49 4.18
N THR A 593 -3.21 -22.18 3.85
CA THR A 593 -2.84 -22.44 2.46
C THR A 593 -3.70 -23.59 1.92
N PHE A 594 -4.44 -23.35 0.84
CA PHE A 594 -5.19 -24.39 0.14
C PHE A 594 -4.37 -24.87 -1.04
N HIS A 595 -3.93 -26.14 -1.01
CA HIS A 595 -3.03 -26.70 -2.01
C HIS A 595 -3.81 -27.47 -3.07
N ILE A 596 -3.41 -27.39 -4.34
CA ILE A 596 -3.97 -28.22 -5.43
C ILE A 596 -2.84 -28.83 -6.26
N ALA A 597 -3.03 -30.10 -6.69
CA ALA A 597 -2.02 -30.87 -7.43
C ALA A 597 -0.62 -30.92 -6.78
N GLU A 598 -0.54 -30.87 -5.44
CA GLU A 598 0.73 -30.85 -4.70
C GLU A 598 1.07 -32.19 -4.00
N GLY A 599 0.56 -33.32 -4.48
CA GLY A 599 1.15 -34.62 -4.12
C GLY A 599 2.60 -34.72 -4.59
N TYR A 600 3.45 -35.47 -3.89
CA TYR A 600 4.88 -35.54 -4.21
C TYR A 600 5.14 -36.00 -5.66
N GLY A 601 4.43 -37.04 -6.12
CA GLY A 601 4.47 -37.46 -7.52
C GLY A 601 3.88 -36.45 -8.52
N GLN A 602 2.91 -35.65 -8.10
CA GLN A 602 2.31 -34.60 -8.94
C GLN A 602 3.29 -33.44 -9.15
N LEU A 603 3.98 -33.00 -8.08
CA LEU A 603 5.05 -32.00 -8.15
C LEU A 603 6.16 -32.45 -9.10
N ALA A 604 6.65 -33.69 -8.94
CA ALA A 604 7.66 -34.27 -9.82
C ALA A 604 7.19 -34.34 -11.29
N THR A 605 5.93 -34.71 -11.53
CA THR A 605 5.34 -34.78 -12.88
C THR A 605 5.24 -33.40 -13.52
N ALA A 606 4.75 -32.40 -12.78
CA ALA A 606 4.63 -31.02 -13.25
C ALA A 606 6.01 -30.44 -13.60
N HIS A 607 7.01 -30.65 -12.73
CA HIS A 607 8.39 -30.27 -12.98
C HIS A 607 8.94 -30.94 -14.26
N ALA A 608 8.77 -32.25 -14.42
CA ALA A 608 9.24 -32.98 -15.59
C ALA A 608 8.58 -32.52 -16.90
N GLN A 609 7.29 -32.19 -16.87
CA GLN A 609 6.57 -31.63 -18.02
C GLN A 609 7.12 -30.25 -18.40
N ALA A 610 7.24 -29.34 -17.42
CA ALA A 610 7.77 -28.00 -17.61
C ALA A 610 9.24 -28.00 -18.06
N ALA A 611 10.07 -28.88 -17.50
CA ALA A 611 11.48 -29.05 -17.89
C ALA A 611 11.61 -29.53 -19.34
N ALA A 612 10.64 -30.30 -19.82
CA ALA A 612 10.56 -30.74 -21.22
C ALA A 612 9.89 -29.72 -22.15
N GLY A 613 9.63 -28.48 -21.69
CA GLY A 613 9.03 -27.41 -22.48
C GLY A 613 7.52 -27.56 -22.71
N ARG A 614 6.81 -28.36 -21.90
CA ARG A 614 5.35 -28.54 -21.98
C ARG A 614 4.69 -27.92 -20.76
N LEU A 615 3.48 -27.38 -20.94
CA LEU A 615 2.70 -26.87 -19.81
C LEU A 615 2.32 -28.04 -18.87
N PRO A 616 2.38 -27.83 -17.54
CA PRO A 616 1.85 -28.82 -16.59
C PRO A 616 0.37 -29.08 -16.85
N ALA A 617 -0.01 -30.36 -17.01
CA ALA A 617 -1.40 -30.73 -17.23
C ALA A 617 -2.29 -30.50 -15.99
N ALA A 618 -1.69 -30.64 -14.80
CA ALA A 618 -2.30 -30.30 -13.51
C ALA A 618 -1.33 -29.35 -12.78
N PRO A 619 -1.45 -28.03 -12.98
CA PRO A 619 -0.53 -27.04 -12.42
C PRO A 619 -0.60 -27.01 -10.89
N PRO A 620 0.48 -27.39 -10.16
CA PRO A 620 0.49 -27.34 -8.71
C PRO A 620 0.38 -25.90 -8.24
N SER A 621 -0.48 -25.63 -7.25
CA SER A 621 -0.74 -24.26 -6.80
C SER A 621 -1.11 -24.15 -5.33
N GLU A 622 -0.64 -23.06 -4.72
CA GLU A 622 -1.04 -22.60 -3.39
C GLU A 622 -2.06 -21.46 -3.48
N ILE A 623 -3.15 -21.55 -2.71
CA ILE A 623 -4.24 -20.58 -2.72
C ILE A 623 -4.45 -20.02 -1.31
N TYR A 624 -4.60 -18.69 -1.22
CA TYR A 624 -4.79 -17.97 0.03
C TYR A 624 -6.05 -17.11 0.00
N CYS A 625 -6.81 -17.11 1.10
CA CYS A 625 -7.95 -16.22 1.30
C CYS A 625 -7.69 -15.20 2.41
N HIS A 626 -6.95 -14.13 2.11
CA HIS A 626 -6.56 -13.13 3.11
C HIS A 626 -7.74 -12.39 3.74
N SER A 627 -8.85 -12.22 3.02
CA SER A 627 -10.05 -11.54 3.53
C SER A 627 -10.71 -12.26 4.71
N LEU A 628 -10.45 -13.56 4.91
CA LEU A 628 -10.89 -14.29 6.10
C LEU A 628 -10.13 -13.88 7.36
N THR A 629 -8.83 -13.61 7.24
CA THR A 629 -7.96 -13.22 8.35
C THR A 629 -7.99 -11.70 8.57
N ASP A 630 -8.05 -10.95 7.48
CA ASP A 630 -8.13 -9.49 7.48
C ASP A 630 -9.22 -8.97 6.51
N PRO A 631 -10.45 -8.75 6.99
CA PRO A 631 -11.52 -8.20 6.16
C PRO A 631 -11.29 -6.74 5.77
N THR A 632 -10.29 -6.05 6.33
CA THR A 632 -10.05 -4.61 6.05
C THR A 632 -9.44 -4.35 4.68
N ILE A 633 -8.96 -5.40 3.99
CA ILE A 633 -8.55 -5.33 2.58
C ILE A 633 -9.73 -5.13 1.63
N LEU A 634 -10.96 -5.36 2.09
CA LEU A 634 -12.19 -5.12 1.35
C LEU A 634 -12.86 -3.83 1.81
N GLY A 635 -13.46 -3.09 0.87
CA GLY A 635 -14.33 -1.97 1.17
C GLY A 635 -15.49 -2.39 2.08
N PRO A 636 -16.01 -1.51 2.96
CA PRO A 636 -17.03 -1.89 3.95
C PRO A 636 -18.29 -2.52 3.36
N GLU A 637 -18.67 -2.13 2.14
CA GLU A 637 -19.80 -2.72 1.42
C GLU A 637 -19.52 -4.17 0.99
N LEU A 638 -18.35 -4.42 0.39
CA LEU A 638 -17.94 -5.76 -0.06
C LEU A 638 -17.80 -6.70 1.15
N ALA A 639 -17.14 -6.23 2.20
CA ALA A 639 -17.00 -6.98 3.45
C ALA A 639 -18.37 -7.29 4.08
N GLY A 640 -19.29 -6.32 4.11
CA GLY A 640 -20.65 -6.50 4.64
C GLY A 640 -21.51 -7.47 3.84
N ARG A 641 -21.23 -7.64 2.53
CA ARG A 641 -21.91 -8.59 1.65
C ARG A 641 -21.27 -9.98 1.64
N GLY A 642 -20.17 -10.19 2.37
CA GLY A 642 -19.51 -11.48 2.50
C GLY A 642 -18.53 -11.84 1.38
N TYR A 643 -18.14 -10.86 0.55
CA TYR A 643 -17.15 -11.06 -0.52
C TYR A 643 -15.83 -11.56 0.06
N GLN A 644 -15.08 -12.32 -0.74
CA GLN A 644 -13.79 -12.88 -0.36
C GLN A 644 -12.76 -12.74 -1.48
N THR A 645 -11.49 -12.60 -1.12
CA THR A 645 -10.38 -12.60 -2.08
C THR A 645 -9.80 -14.01 -2.18
N LEU A 646 -9.48 -14.49 -3.37
CA LEU A 646 -8.57 -15.62 -3.54
C LEU A 646 -7.34 -15.16 -4.28
N THR A 647 -6.17 -15.51 -3.77
CA THR A 647 -4.89 -15.26 -4.41
C THR A 647 -4.17 -16.58 -4.57
N LEU A 648 -3.81 -16.91 -5.80
CA LEU A 648 -3.18 -18.17 -6.18
C LEU A 648 -1.73 -17.94 -6.61
N PHE A 649 -0.86 -18.85 -6.19
CA PHE A 649 0.54 -18.96 -6.57
C PHE A 649 0.77 -20.33 -7.22
N GLY A 650 0.92 -20.36 -8.54
CA GLY A 650 1.27 -21.57 -9.29
C GLY A 650 2.76 -21.86 -9.21
N LEU A 651 3.10 -23.15 -9.26
CA LEU A 651 4.45 -23.69 -9.17
C LEU A 651 4.87 -24.31 -10.51
N HIS A 652 6.16 -24.46 -10.71
CA HIS A 652 6.74 -25.11 -11.90
C HIS A 652 6.33 -24.50 -13.25
N THR A 653 6.19 -23.18 -13.30
CA THR A 653 5.87 -22.45 -14.54
C THR A 653 7.04 -21.53 -14.91
N PRO A 654 8.19 -22.08 -15.34
CA PRO A 654 9.40 -21.31 -15.65
C PRO A 654 9.16 -20.31 -16.79
N ALA A 655 9.83 -19.16 -16.73
CA ALA A 655 9.67 -18.05 -17.69
C ALA A 655 9.77 -18.50 -19.15
N ARG A 656 10.67 -19.44 -19.47
CA ARG A 656 10.87 -19.97 -20.83
C ARG A 656 9.63 -20.56 -21.49
N LEU A 657 8.63 -20.99 -20.70
CA LEU A 657 7.36 -21.50 -21.27
C LEU A 657 6.54 -20.38 -21.93
N PHE A 658 6.81 -19.11 -21.59
CA PHE A 658 6.05 -17.96 -22.05
C PHE A 658 6.75 -17.17 -23.18
N ASP A 659 7.99 -17.51 -23.54
CA ASP A 659 8.81 -16.72 -24.50
C ASP A 659 8.20 -16.63 -25.91
N GLY A 660 7.50 -17.69 -26.35
CA GLY A 660 6.90 -17.75 -27.69
C GLY A 660 5.57 -17.00 -27.79
N ASP A 661 4.66 -17.22 -26.84
CA ASP A 661 3.35 -16.58 -26.77
C ASP A 661 2.92 -16.42 -25.30
N ASN A 662 3.34 -15.32 -24.68
CA ASN A 662 3.06 -15.06 -23.28
C ASN A 662 1.55 -14.98 -22.98
N ASP A 663 0.76 -14.42 -23.89
CA ASP A 663 -0.65 -14.16 -23.65
C ASP A 663 -1.48 -15.43 -23.83
N GLY A 664 -1.26 -16.19 -24.91
CA GLY A 664 -1.93 -17.47 -25.14
C GLY A 664 -1.57 -18.52 -24.08
N VAL A 665 -0.29 -18.65 -23.73
CA VAL A 665 0.16 -19.57 -22.67
C VAL A 665 -0.39 -19.17 -21.30
N ARG A 666 -0.50 -17.87 -21.01
CA ARG A 666 -1.14 -17.39 -19.76
C ARG A 666 -2.59 -17.83 -19.69
N GLU A 667 -3.35 -17.71 -20.78
CA GLU A 667 -4.75 -18.12 -20.83
C GLU A 667 -4.90 -19.64 -20.68
N GLU A 668 -4.14 -20.43 -21.42
CA GLU A 668 -4.17 -21.91 -21.34
C GLU A 668 -3.83 -22.42 -19.94
N LEU A 669 -2.76 -21.87 -19.34
CA LEU A 669 -2.33 -22.26 -18.00
C LEU A 669 -3.32 -21.78 -16.93
N LEU A 670 -3.93 -20.60 -17.09
CA LEU A 670 -4.99 -20.13 -16.21
C LEU A 670 -6.18 -21.09 -16.24
N ASP A 671 -6.64 -21.49 -17.42
CA ASP A 671 -7.76 -22.42 -17.58
C ASP A 671 -7.45 -23.78 -16.94
N ALA A 672 -6.25 -24.33 -17.16
CA ALA A 672 -5.80 -25.57 -16.51
C ALA A 672 -5.76 -25.45 -14.99
N THR A 673 -5.29 -24.32 -14.46
CA THR A 673 -5.22 -24.06 -13.02
C THR A 673 -6.61 -23.95 -12.39
N LEU A 674 -7.53 -23.25 -13.06
CA LEU A 674 -8.92 -23.11 -12.59
C LEU A 674 -9.67 -24.45 -12.65
N ALA A 675 -9.43 -25.26 -13.68
CA ALA A 675 -9.99 -26.60 -13.79
C ALA A 675 -9.52 -27.53 -12.66
N GLU A 676 -8.23 -27.45 -12.29
CA GLU A 676 -7.69 -28.21 -11.16
C GLU A 676 -8.31 -27.76 -9.82
N LEU A 677 -8.52 -26.46 -9.63
CA LEU A 677 -9.26 -25.96 -8.46
C LEU A 677 -10.72 -26.47 -8.46
N ASP A 678 -11.44 -26.34 -9.58
CA ASP A 678 -12.83 -26.79 -9.73
C ASP A 678 -12.99 -28.31 -9.49
N ALA A 679 -11.96 -29.12 -9.74
CA ALA A 679 -11.97 -30.55 -9.46
C ALA A 679 -12.19 -30.87 -7.97
N HIS A 680 -11.86 -29.94 -7.06
CA HIS A 680 -12.04 -30.06 -5.62
C HIS A 680 -13.27 -29.31 -5.08
N LEU A 681 -13.99 -28.58 -5.94
CA LEU A 681 -15.19 -27.82 -5.58
C LEU A 681 -16.47 -28.60 -5.92
N ALA A 682 -17.48 -28.43 -5.07
CA ALA A 682 -18.82 -28.99 -5.27
C ALA A 682 -19.70 -28.10 -6.16
N GLU A 683 -19.18 -26.95 -6.59
CA GLU A 683 -19.81 -26.00 -7.50
C GLU A 683 -18.73 -25.29 -8.33
N PRO A 684 -19.05 -24.81 -9.55
CA PRO A 684 -18.08 -24.10 -10.38
C PRO A 684 -17.59 -22.82 -9.70
N LEU A 685 -16.27 -22.56 -9.73
CA LEU A 685 -15.69 -21.32 -9.24
C LEU A 685 -16.23 -20.11 -9.99
N ALA A 686 -16.53 -20.26 -11.28
CA ALA A 686 -17.09 -19.22 -12.14
C ALA A 686 -18.38 -18.60 -11.55
N ASP A 687 -19.23 -19.42 -10.90
CA ASP A 687 -20.47 -18.97 -10.26
C ASP A 687 -20.23 -18.17 -8.97
N CYS A 688 -19.01 -18.22 -8.44
CA CYS A 688 -18.59 -17.49 -7.25
C CYS A 688 -17.85 -16.19 -7.58
N LEU A 689 -17.34 -16.01 -8.80
CA LEU A 689 -16.58 -14.83 -9.20
C LEU A 689 -17.44 -13.55 -9.17
N ALA A 690 -16.87 -12.48 -8.63
CA ALA A 690 -17.44 -11.15 -8.74
C ALA A 690 -17.21 -10.58 -10.15
N THR A 691 -18.03 -9.60 -10.55
CA THR A 691 -17.82 -8.82 -11.76
C THR A 691 -17.32 -7.41 -11.42
N ASP A 692 -16.45 -6.87 -12.26
CA ASP A 692 -15.96 -5.50 -12.13
C ASP A 692 -16.98 -4.48 -12.71
N ALA A 693 -16.64 -3.19 -12.67
CA ALA A 693 -17.50 -2.14 -13.18
C ALA A 693 -17.76 -2.20 -14.70
N ASP A 694 -16.93 -2.93 -15.44
CA ASP A 694 -17.07 -3.15 -16.88
C ASP A 694 -17.81 -4.47 -17.20
N GLY A 695 -18.24 -5.21 -16.18
CA GLY A 695 -18.94 -6.49 -16.31
C GLY A 695 -18.02 -7.69 -16.57
N ARG A 696 -16.69 -7.53 -16.43
CA ARG A 696 -15.73 -8.63 -16.59
C ARG A 696 -15.59 -9.40 -15.27
N PRO A 697 -15.35 -10.72 -15.31
CA PRO A 697 -15.00 -11.47 -14.11
C PRO A 697 -13.77 -10.86 -13.41
N CYS A 698 -13.82 -10.73 -12.09
CA CYS A 698 -12.73 -10.23 -11.27
C CYS A 698 -11.63 -11.29 -11.13
N ILE A 699 -10.86 -11.47 -12.21
CA ILE A 699 -9.70 -12.35 -12.29
C ILE A 699 -8.53 -11.63 -12.98
N GLU A 700 -7.34 -11.70 -12.41
CA GLU A 700 -6.11 -11.15 -12.97
C GLU A 700 -5.00 -12.20 -12.88
N ALA A 701 -4.43 -12.61 -14.02
CA ALA A 701 -3.27 -13.49 -14.09
C ALA A 701 -1.99 -12.72 -14.48
N LYS A 702 -0.85 -13.10 -13.90
CA LYS A 702 0.47 -12.51 -14.15
C LYS A 702 1.53 -13.60 -14.28
N THR A 703 2.28 -13.56 -15.39
CA THR A 703 3.38 -14.49 -15.71
C THR A 703 4.73 -13.97 -15.20
N PRO A 704 5.80 -14.79 -15.22
CA PRO A 704 7.16 -14.30 -14.97
C PRO A 704 7.56 -13.13 -15.89
N LEU A 705 7.21 -13.18 -17.18
CA LEU A 705 7.51 -12.11 -18.14
C LEU A 705 6.74 -10.81 -17.83
N ASP A 706 5.49 -10.93 -17.35
CA ASP A 706 4.74 -9.77 -16.87
C ASP A 706 5.41 -9.12 -15.65
N LEU A 707 5.96 -9.92 -14.74
CA LEU A 707 6.72 -9.41 -13.58
C LEU A 707 8.01 -8.72 -14.01
N GLU A 708 8.73 -9.28 -14.98
CA GLU A 708 9.92 -8.65 -15.55
C GLU A 708 9.60 -7.28 -16.14
N ARG A 709 8.58 -7.20 -16.99
CA ARG A 709 8.14 -5.95 -17.62
C ARG A 709 7.67 -4.91 -16.60
N ASP A 710 6.77 -5.31 -15.70
CA ASP A 710 6.07 -4.38 -14.81
C ASP A 710 6.99 -3.91 -13.66
N LEU A 711 7.83 -4.79 -13.13
CA LEU A 711 8.62 -4.56 -11.90
C LEU A 711 10.14 -4.50 -12.11
N ARG A 712 10.66 -4.80 -13.30
CA ARG A 712 12.09 -5.00 -13.57
C ARG A 712 12.68 -6.11 -12.69
N LEU A 713 12.02 -7.26 -12.71
CA LEU A 713 12.50 -8.49 -12.11
C LEU A 713 13.09 -9.39 -13.21
N PRO A 714 14.42 -9.42 -13.42
CA PRO A 714 15.03 -10.21 -14.47
C PRO A 714 14.61 -11.68 -14.40
N GLY A 715 14.19 -12.27 -15.53
CA GLY A 715 13.67 -13.64 -15.60
C GLY A 715 12.35 -13.84 -14.85
N GLY A 716 11.70 -12.78 -14.37
CA GLY A 716 10.52 -12.85 -13.51
C GLY A 716 10.76 -13.46 -12.13
N ASN A 717 12.00 -13.55 -11.66
CA ASN A 717 12.32 -14.17 -10.38
C ASN A 717 11.96 -13.27 -9.19
N ILE A 718 11.06 -13.73 -8.32
CA ILE A 718 10.54 -12.96 -7.18
C ILE A 718 11.59 -12.64 -6.10
N PHE A 719 12.73 -13.33 -6.12
CA PHE A 719 13.85 -13.10 -5.21
C PHE A 719 14.96 -12.24 -5.83
N HIS A 720 14.74 -11.70 -7.04
CA HIS A 720 15.68 -10.92 -7.85
C HIS A 720 16.94 -11.70 -8.33
N ARG A 721 17.16 -12.91 -7.81
CA ARG A 721 18.21 -13.89 -8.16
C ARG A 721 17.88 -15.22 -7.49
N ALA A 722 18.66 -16.26 -7.76
CA ALA A 722 18.62 -17.50 -6.98
C ALA A 722 18.95 -17.22 -5.49
N LEU A 723 18.12 -17.73 -4.59
CA LEU A 723 18.36 -17.65 -3.14
C LEU A 723 19.76 -18.16 -2.80
N SER A 724 20.41 -17.48 -1.87
CA SER A 724 21.79 -17.77 -1.45
C SER A 724 21.80 -18.34 -0.04
N TRP A 725 22.83 -19.11 0.30
CA TRP A 725 23.01 -19.60 1.66
C TRP A 725 23.19 -18.42 2.65
N PRO A 726 22.75 -18.55 3.91
CA PRO A 726 22.83 -17.48 4.91
C PRO A 726 24.22 -17.40 5.58
N TYR A 727 25.28 -17.79 4.87
CA TYR A 727 26.67 -17.73 5.31
C TYR A 727 27.56 -17.18 4.18
N SER A 728 28.77 -16.74 4.54
CA SER A 728 29.73 -16.18 3.60
C SER A 728 30.19 -17.20 2.56
N GLN A 729 30.26 -16.77 1.31
CA GLN A 729 30.89 -17.49 0.21
C GLN A 729 32.07 -16.67 -0.32
N THR A 730 32.82 -17.18 -1.30
CA THR A 730 33.88 -16.42 -1.95
C THR A 730 33.32 -15.07 -2.44
N ASP A 731 34.05 -13.98 -2.17
CA ASP A 731 33.70 -12.59 -2.53
C ASP A 731 32.46 -11.98 -1.83
N THR A 732 31.87 -12.66 -0.85
CA THR A 732 30.84 -12.01 -0.02
C THR A 732 31.50 -11.10 1.01
N GLY A 733 31.13 -9.82 1.02
CA GLY A 733 31.57 -8.88 2.06
C GLY A 733 30.98 -9.20 3.43
N ARG A 734 31.32 -8.39 4.42
CA ARG A 734 30.98 -8.61 5.84
C ARG A 734 29.46 -8.68 6.09
N TRP A 735 28.66 -7.95 5.31
CA TRP A 735 27.21 -7.91 5.46
C TRP A 735 26.46 -8.63 4.32
N GLY A 736 27.16 -9.00 3.24
CA GLY A 736 26.57 -9.69 2.08
C GLY A 736 25.86 -8.75 1.11
N VAL A 737 26.17 -7.45 1.20
CA VAL A 737 25.57 -6.33 0.44
C VAL A 737 26.62 -5.53 -0.33
N GLU A 738 27.89 -5.81 -0.06
CA GLU A 738 29.04 -5.17 -0.69
C GLU A 738 29.13 -5.55 -2.18
N THR A 739 29.59 -4.60 -2.98
CA THR A 739 29.79 -4.76 -4.43
C THR A 739 31.25 -4.45 -4.77
N PRO A 740 31.71 -4.71 -6.01
CA PRO A 740 33.04 -4.29 -6.45
C PRO A 740 33.27 -2.76 -6.38
N HIS A 741 32.19 -1.96 -6.32
CA HIS A 741 32.25 -0.51 -6.18
C HIS A 741 32.22 -0.12 -4.69
N PRO A 742 33.29 0.44 -4.10
CA PRO A 742 33.40 0.66 -2.65
C PRO A 742 32.29 1.51 -2.02
N ARG A 743 31.68 2.41 -2.82
CA ARG A 743 30.62 3.32 -2.40
C ARG A 743 29.24 2.94 -2.92
N VAL A 744 29.09 1.80 -3.59
CA VAL A 744 27.80 1.29 -4.06
C VAL A 744 27.50 -0.04 -3.37
N LEU A 745 26.37 -0.13 -2.68
CA LEU A 745 25.93 -1.33 -1.96
C LEU A 745 24.61 -1.84 -2.56
N LEU A 746 24.46 -3.16 -2.61
CA LEU A 746 23.21 -3.81 -2.99
C LEU A 746 22.33 -3.99 -1.76
N CYS A 747 21.19 -3.31 -1.72
CA CYS A 747 20.20 -3.43 -0.65
C CYS A 747 18.86 -4.01 -1.14
N GLY A 748 18.83 -4.53 -2.37
CA GLY A 748 17.67 -5.22 -2.95
C GLY A 748 17.50 -6.65 -2.46
N ALA A 749 16.40 -7.30 -2.84
CA ALA A 749 16.14 -8.70 -2.47
C ALA A 749 17.19 -9.68 -3.05
N GLY A 750 18.00 -9.25 -4.03
CA GLY A 750 19.11 -10.04 -4.55
C GLY A 750 20.45 -9.91 -3.81
N ALA A 751 20.48 -9.26 -2.64
CA ALA A 751 21.62 -9.38 -1.74
C ALA A 751 21.69 -10.77 -1.08
N VAL A 752 22.83 -11.13 -0.49
CA VAL A 752 22.94 -12.33 0.34
C VAL A 752 22.03 -12.16 1.56
N ARG A 753 21.31 -13.22 1.96
CA ARG A 753 20.22 -13.15 2.95
C ARG A 753 19.02 -12.30 2.51
N GLY A 754 18.92 -12.05 1.20
CA GLY A 754 17.74 -11.47 0.58
C GLY A 754 16.63 -12.49 0.29
N GLY A 755 15.69 -12.11 -0.56
CA GLY A 755 14.47 -12.86 -0.82
C GLY A 755 13.31 -12.53 0.13
N GLY A 756 12.09 -12.80 -0.35
CA GLY A 756 10.83 -12.53 0.33
C GLY A 756 10.66 -11.06 0.73
N VAL A 757 9.73 -10.82 1.66
CA VAL A 757 9.58 -9.51 2.32
C VAL A 757 10.23 -9.57 3.69
N SER A 758 11.50 -9.16 3.75
CA SER A 758 12.34 -9.33 4.94
C SER A 758 12.86 -8.02 5.54
N GLY A 759 13.15 -7.00 4.72
CA GLY A 759 13.84 -5.81 5.20
C GLY A 759 15.33 -6.03 5.50
N VAL A 760 15.80 -7.29 5.44
CA VAL A 760 17.15 -7.72 5.85
C VAL A 760 18.24 -7.08 4.99
N PRO A 761 18.18 -7.13 3.63
CA PRO A 761 19.14 -6.43 2.79
C PRO A 761 19.23 -4.92 3.08
N GLY A 762 18.09 -4.29 3.35
CA GLY A 762 18.03 -2.88 3.71
C GLY A 762 18.72 -2.56 5.03
N HIS A 763 18.44 -3.36 6.06
CA HIS A 763 19.10 -3.28 7.36
C HIS A 763 20.62 -3.48 7.21
N ASN A 764 21.03 -4.54 6.52
CA ASN A 764 22.44 -4.92 6.39
C ASN A 764 23.24 -3.87 5.61
N ALA A 765 22.68 -3.31 4.54
CA ALA A 765 23.30 -2.19 3.81
C ALA A 765 23.41 -0.93 4.66
N ALA A 766 22.41 -0.62 5.49
CA ALA A 766 22.51 0.49 6.43
C ALA A 766 23.62 0.25 7.49
N MET A 767 23.72 -0.96 8.03
CA MET A 767 24.80 -1.30 8.97
C MET A 767 26.18 -1.21 8.32
N ALA A 768 26.34 -1.69 7.08
CA ALA A 768 27.59 -1.57 6.34
C ALA A 768 28.04 -0.11 6.17
N VAL A 769 27.12 0.83 5.89
CA VAL A 769 27.42 2.27 5.84
C VAL A 769 27.78 2.82 7.23
N LEU A 770 27.05 2.43 8.28
CA LEU A 770 27.25 2.97 9.62
C LEU A 770 28.53 2.48 10.30
N GLU A 771 29.01 1.28 9.94
CA GLU A 771 30.28 0.73 10.44
C GLU A 771 31.52 1.33 9.76
N GLN A 772 31.38 1.82 8.53
CA GLN A 772 32.46 2.55 7.87
C GLN A 772 32.65 3.89 8.60
N LYS A 773 33.70 3.97 9.44
CA LYS A 773 34.06 5.20 10.16
C LYS A 773 34.20 6.36 9.16
N ALA A 774 33.59 7.48 9.52
CA ALA A 774 33.52 8.71 8.73
C ALA A 774 34.90 9.30 8.41
#